data_AF-E3FNQ6-F1
#
_entry.id   AF-E3FNQ6-F1
#
_cell.length_a   1.000
_cell.length_b   1.000
_cell.length_c   1.000
_cell.angle_alpha   90.00
_cell.angle_beta   90.00
_cell.angle_gamma   90.00
#
_symmetry.space_group_name_H-M   'P 1'
#
loop_
_entity.id
_entity.type
_entity.pdbx_description
1 polymer ?
#
loop_
_entity_poly.entity_id
_entity_poly.type
_entity_poly.pdbx_seq_one_letter_code
_entity_poly.pdbx_strand_id
1 'polypeptide(L)'
;MATYPESPREAFQQLRSLSEQLAEPARRPQALADLRALAELARDKPEGAPLRLTSVVVAVGSSQARLELLLLPSIFAPEAWAHTFLEGLLKVPLDEYAGKRLVEVGSGSGWICLALARFTRLAHVLGVDLNPHSAPLAWCNAWLNGDEALVSRLSFGESDLLRQVPVGEPWDFVVGCIPQVLRGEGLPAEVSQADEQALYDLSNYCAIQNVYEDHFGLGLNARLLDEAPERLSPEGRLLLNLAGRPGRAIIERMFTRRGFTTWVRVAKRVMQAADTDIRPLVVLEQRTRREFEFFMDAHSPEPLRAATALGWLTAGHPIWHEVAVWEARLALPRETLALRAALRELGVPGLQEELDLANAPPEQLGFVAALTERLARAPLLPYAHESGDRSLRQLVARYLGRFFDLRLSEEEIFVAPEREQAVYSLLLSTCDEGDGVLVSHNLHAVYAPVLDKAGVRVTVTHNTLGEIRQLLSAFDVKVVLLAVEPGERASMAELRGILAEAERRGILVVLDESAFFNITAEVEPRTLFEFLAREPHPSHLVVLYGLIKNAVFPDWELTLLLPVPAPLRAGLEVAAEVTYSRISTLVQWFYERTFAELLAFRIAFAEPQPPPERGTPQVPRSRRIARLEAFSAFAPKVFREEDRERIRLDYGENESPLPPPLLEGLVAACAAPRDAGDQHGLAEAVAAFLLETRGVRYEPGEITLAPGVWPLMHHLGVALRRLLGRAPRVFIARPCYGVLPPTWDAVGAELDLAPLSALSERRGANAPDVVVISQPSNPVGNYLSHEELVALAAYVVEERCWLVSDEIFGLVNLSHPTAETVHGPVGLEATVPGIGARTVVLGGLSKEFAAGGLRVGWMATRDRALTEAVKQTSPGVLHLATARAAARLYVAYARGPDGKLLYPERHQALREFLAHMRRDLAEKRALLAEALPEDGLGETVQAGGLFLAPRMTSWLGREVDGVKLTRENLPAVVYEHTHVVLNSGEWCGEPDRVRAVFSIPRETLEQARERLKAFARKLRG
;
A
#
# COMPACT_ATOMS: atom_id res chain seq x y z
N MET A 1 -38.11 56.01 -5.10
CA MET A 1 -38.62 55.48 -6.38
C MET A 1 -37.44 54.81 -7.08
N ALA A 2 -37.55 53.51 -7.34
CA ALA A 2 -36.57 52.79 -8.14
C ALA A 2 -36.44 53.43 -9.53
N THR A 3 -35.20 53.56 -10.03
CA THR A 3 -34.89 54.02 -11.39
C THR A 3 -34.22 52.88 -12.14
N TYR A 4 -34.43 52.79 -13.45
CA TYR A 4 -33.82 51.71 -14.23
C TYR A 4 -32.30 51.93 -14.33
N PRO A 5 -31.46 50.92 -14.03
CA PRO A 5 -30.02 51.08 -14.01
C PRO A 5 -29.45 51.36 -15.41
N GLU A 6 -28.46 52.25 -15.50
CA GLU A 6 -27.78 52.60 -16.76
C GLU A 6 -26.67 51.60 -17.14
N SER A 7 -26.19 50.82 -16.18
CA SER A 7 -25.17 49.78 -16.39
C SER A 7 -25.43 48.54 -15.52
N PRO A 8 -24.94 47.35 -15.91
CA PRO A 8 -25.11 46.15 -15.07
C PRO A 8 -24.38 46.25 -13.72
N ARG A 9 -23.28 47.00 -13.62
CA ARG A 9 -22.65 47.36 -12.33
C ARG A 9 -23.60 48.14 -11.42
N GLU A 10 -24.30 49.14 -11.96
CA GLU A 10 -25.30 49.90 -11.20
C GLU A 10 -26.48 49.00 -10.81
N ALA A 11 -26.95 48.14 -11.71
CA ALA A 11 -28.00 47.17 -11.43
C ALA A 11 -27.62 46.27 -10.24
N PHE A 12 -26.39 45.75 -10.21
CA PHE A 12 -25.89 44.97 -9.09
C PHE A 12 -25.85 45.76 -7.78
N GLN A 13 -25.38 47.02 -7.79
CA GLN A 13 -25.36 47.87 -6.60
C GLN A 13 -26.77 48.13 -6.04
N GLN A 14 -27.75 48.37 -6.92
CA GLN A 14 -29.15 48.53 -6.52
C GLN A 14 -29.71 47.25 -5.90
N LEU A 15 -29.48 46.08 -6.53
CA LEU A 15 -29.91 44.77 -6.01
C LEU A 15 -29.24 44.44 -4.68
N ARG A 16 -27.94 44.71 -4.53
CA ARG A 16 -27.21 44.52 -3.28
C ARG A 16 -27.84 45.34 -2.15
N SER A 17 -28.05 46.64 -2.39
CA SER A 17 -28.67 47.51 -1.39
C SER A 17 -30.09 47.04 -1.03
N LEU A 18 -30.89 46.62 -2.00
CA LEU A 18 -32.22 46.06 -1.76
C LEU A 18 -32.15 44.77 -0.93
N SER A 19 -31.21 43.87 -1.24
CA SER A 19 -31.03 42.61 -0.51
C SER A 19 -30.69 42.84 0.98
N GLU A 20 -29.81 43.82 1.27
CA GLU A 20 -29.44 44.21 2.63
C GLU A 20 -30.65 44.80 3.40
N GLN A 21 -31.43 45.66 2.74
CA GLN A 21 -32.64 46.24 3.33
C GLN A 21 -33.78 45.24 3.55
N LEU A 22 -33.93 44.25 2.66
CA LEU A 22 -34.94 43.18 2.79
C LEU A 22 -34.67 42.27 4.00
N ALA A 23 -33.40 42.13 4.40
CA ALA A 23 -33.02 41.38 5.59
C ALA A 23 -33.48 42.08 6.89
N GLU A 24 -33.61 43.41 6.90
CA GLU A 24 -34.04 44.20 8.05
C GLU A 24 -35.58 44.29 8.14
N PRO A 25 -36.25 43.72 9.17
CA PRO A 25 -37.72 43.72 9.27
C PRO A 25 -38.36 45.11 9.20
N ALA A 26 -37.68 46.13 9.73
CA ALA A 26 -38.17 47.51 9.74
C ALA A 26 -38.15 48.19 8.36
N ARG A 27 -37.23 47.79 7.47
CA ARG A 27 -37.06 48.38 6.13
C ARG A 27 -37.70 47.55 5.02
N ARG A 28 -37.95 46.27 5.29
CA ARG A 28 -38.49 45.30 4.34
C ARG A 28 -39.74 45.74 3.58
N PRO A 29 -40.79 46.36 4.19
CA PRO A 29 -41.98 46.76 3.43
C PRO A 29 -41.67 47.76 2.31
N GLN A 30 -40.80 48.74 2.60
CA GLN A 30 -40.37 49.73 1.61
C GLN A 30 -39.46 49.10 0.56
N ALA A 31 -38.47 48.30 0.99
CA ALA A 31 -37.57 47.60 0.08
C ALA A 31 -38.30 46.65 -0.88
N LEU A 32 -39.37 45.98 -0.42
CA LEU A 32 -40.21 45.13 -1.26
C LEU A 32 -41.01 45.92 -2.30
N ALA A 33 -41.49 47.12 -1.94
CA ALA A 33 -42.15 48.01 -2.88
C ALA A 33 -41.17 48.52 -3.96
N ASP A 34 -39.96 48.90 -3.56
CA ASP A 34 -38.91 49.34 -4.48
C ASP A 34 -38.42 48.20 -5.38
N LEU A 35 -38.27 46.97 -4.85
CA LEU A 35 -37.93 45.79 -5.63
C LEU A 35 -38.99 45.47 -6.70
N ARG A 36 -40.29 45.56 -6.36
CA ARG A 36 -41.38 45.35 -7.33
C ARG A 36 -41.39 46.43 -8.41
N ALA A 37 -41.14 47.69 -8.04
CA ALA A 37 -41.01 48.77 -9.01
C ALA A 37 -39.82 48.54 -9.95
N LEU A 38 -38.68 48.09 -9.43
CA LEU A 38 -37.51 47.72 -10.24
C LEU A 38 -37.81 46.55 -11.18
N ALA A 39 -38.56 45.54 -10.73
CA ALA A 39 -38.98 44.41 -11.56
C ALA A 39 -39.88 44.85 -12.73
N GLU A 40 -40.84 45.76 -12.49
CA GLU A 40 -41.65 46.32 -13.58
C GLU A 40 -40.80 47.12 -14.58
N LEU A 41 -39.82 47.89 -14.12
CA LEU A 41 -38.90 48.61 -15.01
C LEU A 41 -38.00 47.68 -15.84
N ALA A 42 -37.70 46.49 -15.32
CA ALA A 42 -36.92 45.46 -15.98
C ALA A 42 -37.76 44.54 -16.90
N ARG A 43 -39.09 44.70 -16.92
CA ARG A 43 -40.00 43.94 -17.78
C ARG A 43 -39.74 44.24 -19.26
N ASP A 44 -39.84 43.21 -20.10
CA ASP A 44 -39.66 43.27 -21.56
C ASP A 44 -38.31 43.83 -22.05
N LYS A 45 -37.29 43.86 -21.19
CA LYS A 45 -35.91 44.23 -21.58
C LYS A 45 -35.23 43.08 -22.33
N PRO A 46 -34.44 43.38 -23.37
CA PRO A 46 -33.77 42.36 -24.18
C PRO A 46 -32.65 41.65 -23.40
N GLU A 47 -32.20 40.53 -23.95
CA GLU A 47 -30.98 39.85 -23.50
C GLU A 47 -29.76 40.78 -23.62
N GLY A 48 -28.90 40.79 -22.60
CA GLY A 48 -27.75 41.71 -22.51
C GLY A 48 -28.06 43.09 -21.91
N ALA A 49 -29.31 43.41 -21.57
CA ALA A 49 -29.65 44.65 -20.86
C ALA A 49 -29.08 44.68 -19.42
N PRO A 50 -28.85 45.88 -18.83
CA PRO A 50 -28.37 46.04 -17.45
C PRO A 50 -29.08 45.19 -16.39
N LEU A 51 -30.39 45.09 -16.53
CA LEU A 51 -31.25 44.23 -15.73
C LEU A 51 -32.47 43.87 -16.56
N ARG A 52 -32.86 42.59 -16.57
CA ARG A 52 -34.08 42.12 -17.22
C ARG A 52 -34.92 41.25 -16.29
N LEU A 53 -36.23 41.26 -16.49
CA LEU A 53 -37.16 40.35 -15.85
C LEU A 53 -37.56 39.24 -16.83
N THR A 54 -37.34 37.99 -16.45
CA THR A 54 -37.88 36.82 -17.15
C THR A 54 -38.91 36.11 -16.28
N SER A 55 -39.70 35.20 -16.87
CA SER A 55 -40.62 34.37 -16.10
C SER A 55 -40.50 32.90 -16.45
N VAL A 56 -40.43 32.05 -15.42
CA VAL A 56 -40.43 30.59 -15.56
C VAL A 56 -41.70 30.02 -14.95
N VAL A 57 -42.34 29.10 -15.66
CA VAL A 57 -43.49 28.35 -15.16
C VAL A 57 -43.03 26.96 -14.77
N VAL A 58 -43.22 26.61 -13.50
CA VAL A 58 -42.91 25.28 -12.96
C VAL A 58 -44.22 24.58 -12.61
N ALA A 59 -44.42 23.38 -13.13
CA ALA A 59 -45.57 22.53 -12.85
C ALA A 59 -45.13 21.21 -12.25
N VAL A 60 -45.67 20.85 -11.09
CA VAL A 60 -45.36 19.62 -10.34
C VAL A 60 -46.68 18.96 -9.95
N GLY A 61 -46.99 17.80 -10.55
CA GLY A 61 -48.30 17.17 -10.41
C GLY A 61 -49.43 18.11 -10.86
N SER A 62 -50.39 18.39 -9.96
CA SER A 62 -51.48 19.33 -10.20
C SER A 62 -51.18 20.78 -9.76
N SER A 63 -49.99 21.03 -9.20
CA SER A 63 -49.59 22.36 -8.69
C SER A 63 -48.75 23.10 -9.73
N GLN A 64 -49.00 24.39 -9.90
CA GLN A 64 -48.25 25.25 -10.83
C GLN A 64 -47.87 26.55 -10.14
N ALA A 65 -46.65 27.03 -10.41
CA ALA A 65 -46.18 28.33 -9.97
C ALA A 65 -45.48 29.06 -11.13
N ARG A 66 -45.76 30.35 -11.25
CA ARG A 66 -45.01 31.28 -12.10
C ARG A 66 -44.00 32.00 -11.21
N LEU A 67 -42.72 31.94 -11.58
CA LEU A 67 -41.63 32.65 -10.93
C LEU A 67 -41.19 33.80 -11.82
N GLU A 68 -41.16 35.02 -11.30
CA GLU A 68 -40.57 36.19 -11.97
C GLU A 68 -39.13 36.39 -11.49
N LEU A 69 -38.17 36.38 -12.41
CA LEU A 69 -36.74 36.34 -12.09
C LEU A 69 -36.04 37.55 -12.70
N LEU A 70 -35.44 38.37 -11.85
CA LEU A 70 -34.46 39.35 -12.27
C LEU A 70 -33.17 38.62 -12.68
N LEU A 71 -32.57 39.06 -13.77
CA LEU A 71 -31.32 38.53 -14.31
C LEU A 71 -30.35 39.67 -14.66
N LEU A 72 -29.12 39.51 -14.21
CA LEU A 72 -27.96 40.29 -14.66
C LEU A 72 -27.30 39.59 -15.86
N PRO A 73 -26.61 40.31 -16.76
CA PRO A 73 -25.83 39.72 -17.85
C PRO A 73 -24.80 38.68 -17.38
N SER A 74 -24.27 38.83 -16.16
CA SER A 74 -23.30 37.91 -15.56
C SER A 74 -23.91 36.62 -14.98
N ILE A 75 -25.23 36.39 -15.11
CA ILE A 75 -25.93 35.23 -14.53
C ILE A 75 -26.74 34.51 -15.61
N PHE A 76 -26.58 33.19 -15.71
CA PHE A 76 -27.28 32.36 -16.69
C PHE A 76 -28.81 32.42 -16.53
N ALA A 77 -29.51 32.50 -17.66
CA ALA A 77 -30.95 32.37 -17.68
C ALA A 77 -31.38 30.89 -17.45
N PRO A 78 -32.59 30.63 -16.96
CA PRO A 78 -33.14 29.29 -16.92
C PRO A 78 -33.28 28.70 -18.34
N GLU A 79 -32.53 27.63 -18.62
CA GLU A 79 -32.46 26.96 -19.92
C GLU A 79 -32.85 25.46 -19.83
N ALA A 80 -32.89 24.76 -20.98
CA ALA A 80 -33.26 23.34 -21.08
C ALA A 80 -32.47 22.42 -20.12
N TRP A 81 -31.19 22.72 -19.87
CA TRP A 81 -30.38 22.00 -18.89
C TRP A 81 -30.90 22.16 -17.47
N ALA A 82 -31.16 23.40 -17.06
CA ALA A 82 -31.63 23.73 -15.73
C ALA A 82 -33.07 23.23 -15.49
N HIS A 83 -33.91 23.17 -16.54
CA HIS A 83 -35.21 22.48 -16.49
C HIS A 83 -35.08 20.97 -16.30
N THR A 84 -34.16 20.32 -17.03
CA THR A 84 -33.89 18.89 -16.87
C THR A 84 -33.37 18.59 -15.47
N PHE A 85 -32.54 19.49 -14.91
CA PHE A 85 -32.05 19.39 -13.55
C PHE A 85 -33.18 19.44 -12.53
N LEU A 86 -34.03 20.48 -12.56
CA LEU A 86 -35.17 20.60 -11.65
C LEU A 86 -36.13 19.41 -11.75
N GLU A 87 -36.38 18.90 -12.96
CA GLU A 87 -37.17 17.67 -13.15
C GLU A 87 -36.52 16.47 -12.45
N GLY A 88 -35.21 16.29 -12.60
CA GLY A 88 -34.49 15.22 -11.93
C GLY A 88 -34.55 15.31 -10.40
N LEU A 89 -34.43 16.52 -9.84
CA LEU A 89 -34.60 16.75 -8.41
C LEU A 89 -36.02 16.40 -7.96
N LEU A 90 -37.04 16.85 -8.69
CA LEU A 90 -38.45 16.59 -8.35
C LEU A 90 -38.91 15.15 -8.61
N LYS A 91 -38.09 14.30 -9.25
CA LYS A 91 -38.31 12.86 -9.32
C LYS A 91 -37.93 12.12 -8.04
N VAL A 92 -37.19 12.75 -7.13
CA VAL A 92 -37.04 12.24 -5.76
C VAL A 92 -38.42 12.37 -5.08
N PRO A 93 -38.94 11.31 -4.43
CA PRO A 93 -40.23 11.37 -3.75
C PRO A 93 -40.30 12.54 -2.76
N LEU A 94 -41.37 13.35 -2.85
CA LEU A 94 -41.47 14.65 -2.16
C LEU A 94 -41.45 14.52 -0.62
N ASP A 95 -41.86 13.38 -0.09
CA ASP A 95 -41.80 13.04 1.32
C ASP A 95 -40.36 12.83 1.82
N GLU A 96 -39.44 12.42 0.95
CA GLU A 96 -38.03 12.27 1.30
C GLU A 96 -37.31 13.61 1.50
N TYR A 97 -37.90 14.71 1.02
CA TYR A 97 -37.42 16.08 1.29
C TYR A 97 -37.92 16.64 2.63
N ALA A 98 -38.88 15.99 3.29
CA ALA A 98 -39.54 16.56 4.47
C ALA A 98 -38.57 16.70 5.66
N GLY A 99 -38.42 17.93 6.15
CA GLY A 99 -37.54 18.22 7.30
C GLY A 99 -36.04 18.18 6.97
N LYS A 100 -35.68 18.02 5.69
CA LYS A 100 -34.30 17.86 5.22
C LYS A 100 -33.65 19.18 4.82
N ARG A 101 -32.33 19.20 4.80
CA ARG A 101 -31.52 20.34 4.39
C ARG A 101 -30.85 20.07 3.05
N LEU A 102 -30.85 21.07 2.17
CA LEU A 102 -30.26 20.97 0.84
C LEU A 102 -29.32 22.14 0.58
N VAL A 103 -28.16 21.86 -0.02
CA VAL A 103 -27.29 22.88 -0.61
C VAL A 103 -27.27 22.74 -2.13
N GLU A 104 -27.53 23.83 -2.84
CA GLU A 104 -27.37 23.95 -4.29
C GLU A 104 -26.06 24.69 -4.60
N VAL A 105 -25.17 24.05 -5.36
CA VAL A 105 -23.91 24.61 -5.84
C VAL A 105 -24.08 25.13 -7.27
N GLY A 106 -23.70 26.39 -7.50
CA GLY A 106 -23.94 27.10 -8.75
C GLY A 106 -25.36 27.66 -8.83
N SER A 107 -25.82 28.30 -7.75
CA SER A 107 -27.22 28.71 -7.60
C SER A 107 -27.69 29.81 -8.57
N GLY A 108 -26.76 30.58 -9.16
CA GLY A 108 -27.07 31.58 -10.17
C GLY A 108 -28.13 32.59 -9.72
N SER A 109 -29.33 32.55 -10.33
CA SER A 109 -30.44 33.44 -9.98
C SER A 109 -31.26 32.99 -8.76
N GLY A 110 -30.94 31.84 -8.16
CA GLY A 110 -31.66 31.23 -7.03
C GLY A 110 -32.99 30.56 -7.39
N TRP A 111 -33.29 30.40 -8.69
CA TRP A 111 -34.63 29.97 -9.12
C TRP A 111 -34.93 28.50 -8.82
N ILE A 112 -33.93 27.62 -8.85
CA ILE A 112 -34.06 26.20 -8.47
C ILE A 112 -34.25 26.09 -6.96
N CYS A 113 -33.43 26.77 -6.14
CA CYS A 113 -33.67 26.94 -4.70
C CYS A 113 -35.13 27.33 -4.40
N LEU A 114 -35.65 28.34 -5.11
CA LEU A 114 -37.02 28.81 -4.95
C LEU A 114 -38.07 27.77 -5.34
N ALA A 115 -37.88 27.10 -6.48
CA ALA A 115 -38.77 26.03 -6.92
C ALA A 115 -38.79 24.88 -5.91
N LEU A 116 -37.63 24.43 -5.43
CA LEU A 116 -37.53 23.36 -4.43
C LEU A 116 -38.19 23.76 -3.12
N ALA A 117 -37.93 24.96 -2.60
CA ALA A 117 -38.59 25.44 -1.38
C ALA A 117 -40.12 25.49 -1.54
N ARG A 118 -40.62 25.85 -2.73
CA ARG A 118 -42.07 25.96 -3.00
C ARG A 118 -42.78 24.61 -3.16
N PHE A 119 -42.16 23.65 -3.86
CA PHE A 119 -42.78 22.38 -4.22
C PHE A 119 -42.41 21.21 -3.29
N THR A 120 -41.45 21.41 -2.39
CA THR A 120 -41.00 20.40 -1.42
C THR A 120 -41.18 20.87 0.03
N ARG A 121 -41.01 19.93 0.97
CA ARG A 121 -41.05 20.19 2.41
C ARG A 121 -39.65 20.27 3.04
N LEU A 122 -38.66 20.70 2.26
CA LEU A 122 -37.32 21.01 2.77
C LEU A 122 -37.43 22.00 3.95
N ALA A 123 -36.69 21.70 5.02
CA ALA A 123 -36.57 22.59 6.18
C ALA A 123 -35.71 23.81 5.84
N HIS A 124 -34.66 23.61 5.04
CA HIS A 124 -33.73 24.65 4.65
C HIS A 124 -33.08 24.36 3.30
N VAL A 125 -32.93 25.40 2.47
CA VAL A 125 -32.24 25.36 1.18
C VAL A 125 -31.20 26.47 1.14
N LEU A 126 -29.93 26.09 0.97
CA LEU A 126 -28.80 27.00 0.82
C LEU A 126 -28.36 27.02 -0.64
N GLY A 127 -28.45 28.17 -1.31
CA GLY A 127 -27.83 28.37 -2.62
C GLY A 127 -26.46 29.00 -2.48
N VAL A 128 -25.43 28.41 -3.07
CA VAL A 128 -24.08 28.98 -3.12
C VAL A 128 -23.57 29.14 -4.55
N ASP A 129 -22.76 30.16 -4.77
CA ASP A 129 -22.17 30.45 -6.08
C ASP A 129 -20.84 31.20 -5.89
N LEU A 130 -19.89 31.04 -6.82
CA LEU A 130 -18.61 31.75 -6.81
C LEU A 130 -18.80 33.17 -7.34
N ASN A 131 -19.81 33.41 -8.18
CA ASN A 131 -20.09 34.75 -8.67
C ASN A 131 -20.68 35.62 -7.55
N PRO A 132 -20.00 36.69 -7.12
CA PRO A 132 -20.47 37.56 -6.05
C PRO A 132 -21.80 38.29 -6.39
N HIS A 133 -22.19 38.34 -7.67
CA HIS A 133 -23.48 38.90 -8.09
C HIS A 133 -24.67 37.98 -7.80
N SER A 134 -24.44 36.67 -7.65
CA SER A 134 -25.50 35.67 -7.53
C SER A 134 -26.29 35.81 -6.21
N ALA A 135 -25.61 35.86 -5.06
CA ALA A 135 -26.30 35.81 -3.77
C ALA A 135 -27.25 37.01 -3.52
N PRO A 136 -26.86 38.28 -3.78
CA PRO A 136 -27.78 39.41 -3.65
C PRO A 136 -28.97 39.34 -4.62
N LEU A 137 -28.72 38.92 -5.87
CA LEU A 137 -29.77 38.74 -6.87
C LEU A 137 -30.77 37.64 -6.45
N ALA A 138 -30.27 36.51 -5.95
CA ALA A 138 -31.08 35.40 -5.48
C ALA A 138 -31.96 35.79 -4.28
N TRP A 139 -31.45 36.59 -3.34
CA TRP A 139 -32.25 37.17 -2.26
C TRP A 139 -33.39 38.06 -2.76
N CYS A 140 -33.11 38.94 -3.74
CA CYS A 140 -34.15 39.76 -4.37
C CYS A 140 -35.20 38.88 -5.07
N ASN A 141 -34.78 37.89 -5.86
CA ASN A 141 -35.70 36.96 -6.51
C ASN A 141 -36.54 36.17 -5.50
N ALA A 142 -35.98 35.82 -4.34
CA ALA A 142 -36.71 35.11 -3.30
C ALA A 142 -37.87 35.93 -2.72
N TRP A 143 -37.60 37.19 -2.38
CA TRP A 143 -38.62 38.13 -1.89
C TRP A 143 -39.61 38.56 -2.98
N LEU A 144 -39.21 38.57 -4.24
CA LEU A 144 -40.11 38.87 -5.36
C LEU A 144 -41.18 37.76 -5.52
N ASN A 145 -40.85 36.51 -5.22
CA ASN A 145 -41.68 35.32 -5.50
C ASN A 145 -42.30 34.64 -4.27
N GLY A 146 -41.91 35.03 -3.07
CA GLY A 146 -42.25 34.35 -1.82
C GLY A 146 -42.72 35.29 -0.71
N ASP A 147 -43.29 34.71 0.33
CA ASP A 147 -43.58 35.35 1.60
C ASP A 147 -42.51 35.03 2.65
N GLU A 148 -42.64 35.58 3.86
CA GLU A 148 -41.67 35.35 4.94
C GLU A 148 -41.54 33.86 5.32
N ALA A 149 -42.62 33.08 5.19
CA ALA A 149 -42.59 31.64 5.45
C ALA A 149 -41.77 30.85 4.40
N LEU A 150 -41.85 31.22 3.13
CA LEU A 150 -41.00 30.62 2.09
C LEU A 150 -39.55 31.09 2.24
N VAL A 151 -39.34 32.40 2.39
CA VAL A 151 -38.00 33.01 2.38
C VAL A 151 -37.18 32.64 3.61
N SER A 152 -37.81 32.44 4.78
CA SER A 152 -37.14 31.97 6.00
C SER A 152 -36.50 30.57 5.87
N ARG A 153 -36.90 29.78 4.86
CA ARG A 153 -36.28 28.48 4.55
C ARG A 153 -35.12 28.58 3.55
N LEU A 154 -34.81 29.77 3.06
CA LEU A 154 -33.77 30.00 2.06
C LEU A 154 -32.57 30.71 2.67
N SER A 155 -31.40 30.45 2.11
CA SER A 155 -30.19 31.24 2.37
C SER A 155 -29.32 31.25 1.12
N PHE A 156 -28.58 32.34 0.92
CA PHE A 156 -27.69 32.48 -0.23
C PHE A 156 -26.33 33.03 0.21
N GLY A 157 -25.25 32.52 -0.38
CA GLY A 157 -23.88 32.94 -0.04
C GLY A 157 -22.89 32.75 -1.17
N GLU A 158 -21.76 33.44 -1.07
CA GLU A 158 -20.62 33.26 -1.96
C GLU A 158 -19.78 32.05 -1.51
N SER A 159 -19.52 31.11 -2.41
CA SER A 159 -18.70 29.94 -2.12
C SER A 159 -18.01 29.40 -3.38
N ASP A 160 -16.74 29.03 -3.23
CA ASP A 160 -16.03 28.19 -4.19
C ASP A 160 -16.42 26.72 -3.93
N LEU A 161 -17.42 26.23 -4.66
CA LEU A 161 -18.09 24.95 -4.40
C LEU A 161 -18.56 24.85 -2.95
N LEU A 162 -18.05 23.90 -2.15
CA LEU A 162 -18.46 23.65 -0.77
C LEU A 162 -17.45 24.19 0.26
N ARG A 163 -16.42 24.95 -0.16
CA ARG A 163 -15.34 25.40 0.73
C ARG A 163 -15.83 26.31 1.85
N GLN A 164 -16.74 27.24 1.57
CA GLN A 164 -17.33 28.15 2.56
C GLN A 164 -18.56 27.54 3.25
N VAL A 165 -19.00 26.35 2.85
CA VAL A 165 -20.08 25.61 3.52
C VAL A 165 -19.50 24.95 4.78
N PRO A 166 -20.05 25.22 5.99
CA PRO A 166 -19.49 24.72 7.24
C PRO A 166 -19.36 23.20 7.31
N VAL A 167 -18.29 22.73 7.92
CA VAL A 167 -18.09 21.32 8.29
C VAL A 167 -18.68 21.07 9.68
N GLY A 168 -19.43 19.98 9.86
CA GLY A 168 -19.95 19.54 11.16
C GLY A 168 -21.49 19.57 11.29
N GLU A 169 -22.18 20.28 10.40
CA GLU A 169 -23.63 20.15 10.23
C GLU A 169 -23.92 19.45 8.90
N PRO A 170 -24.25 18.14 8.92
CA PRO A 170 -24.38 17.39 7.67
C PRO A 170 -25.61 17.83 6.88
N TRP A 171 -25.42 17.96 5.56
CA TRP A 171 -26.46 18.21 4.57
C TRP A 171 -27.04 16.89 4.07
N ASP A 172 -28.36 16.81 3.96
CA ASP A 172 -29.02 15.61 3.42
C ASP A 172 -28.91 15.55 1.89
N PHE A 173 -28.82 16.72 1.24
CA PHE A 173 -28.69 16.84 -0.21
C PHE A 173 -27.62 17.86 -0.58
N VAL A 174 -26.70 17.48 -1.47
CA VAL A 174 -25.83 18.38 -2.22
C VAL A 174 -26.26 18.28 -3.68
N VAL A 175 -26.66 19.38 -4.30
CA VAL A 175 -27.11 19.36 -5.70
C VAL A 175 -26.34 20.40 -6.50
N GLY A 176 -26.13 20.17 -7.79
CA GLY A 176 -25.44 21.14 -8.63
C GLY A 176 -25.71 20.95 -10.11
N CYS A 177 -25.91 22.08 -10.80
CA CYS A 177 -25.87 22.17 -12.26
C CYS A 177 -24.70 23.09 -12.64
N ILE A 178 -23.49 22.65 -12.28
CA ILE A 178 -22.29 23.45 -12.46
C ILE A 178 -21.72 23.34 -13.89
N PRO A 179 -21.02 24.36 -14.39
CA PRO A 179 -20.49 24.38 -15.75
C PRO A 179 -19.57 23.20 -16.08
N GLN A 180 -19.55 22.83 -17.37
CA GLN A 180 -18.63 21.85 -17.93
C GLN A 180 -17.77 22.48 -19.03
N VAL A 181 -16.61 23.00 -18.63
CA VAL A 181 -15.75 23.79 -19.52
C VAL A 181 -14.46 23.03 -19.82
N LEU A 182 -14.15 22.87 -21.09
CA LEU A 182 -12.92 22.23 -21.54
C LEU A 182 -11.71 23.15 -21.27
N ARG A 183 -10.54 22.53 -21.06
CA ARG A 183 -9.23 23.17 -20.88
C ARG A 183 -9.08 24.52 -21.62
N GLY A 184 -9.04 25.61 -20.87
CA GLY A 184 -8.66 26.97 -21.33
C GLY A 184 -7.50 27.52 -20.49
N GLU A 185 -6.70 28.44 -21.06
CA GLU A 185 -5.58 29.08 -20.34
C GLU A 185 -6.08 30.25 -19.48
N GLY A 186 -5.92 30.15 -18.15
CA GLY A 186 -5.89 31.27 -17.21
C GLY A 186 -7.23 31.81 -16.70
N LEU A 187 -7.33 31.99 -15.38
CA LEU A 187 -8.28 32.92 -14.75
C LEU A 187 -7.55 34.24 -14.43
N PRO A 188 -8.25 35.39 -14.35
CA PRO A 188 -7.67 36.61 -13.79
C PRO A 188 -7.27 36.40 -12.32
N ALA A 189 -6.09 36.90 -11.92
CA ALA A 189 -5.52 36.68 -10.59
C ALA A 189 -6.25 37.42 -9.44
N GLU A 190 -7.10 38.42 -9.74
CA GLU A 190 -7.85 39.19 -8.74
C GLU A 190 -9.29 39.47 -9.20
N VAL A 191 -10.28 38.95 -8.46
CA VAL A 191 -11.73 39.09 -8.73
C VAL A 191 -12.24 40.53 -8.52
N SER A 192 -11.49 41.36 -7.78
CA SER A 192 -11.90 42.71 -7.37
C SER A 192 -11.86 43.77 -8.49
N GLN A 193 -11.31 43.43 -9.68
CA GLN A 193 -11.24 44.30 -10.86
C GLN A 193 -11.82 43.68 -12.15
N ALA A 194 -12.58 42.58 -12.04
CA ALA A 194 -13.17 41.88 -13.19
C ALA A 194 -14.24 42.73 -13.90
N ASP A 195 -14.19 42.77 -15.24
CA ASP A 195 -15.29 43.30 -16.06
C ASP A 195 -16.44 42.28 -16.15
N GLU A 196 -17.55 42.64 -16.81
CA GLU A 196 -18.74 41.77 -16.86
C GLU A 196 -18.50 40.47 -17.63
N GLN A 197 -17.60 40.49 -18.62
CA GLN A 197 -17.18 39.29 -19.33
C GLN A 197 -16.35 38.39 -18.40
N ALA A 198 -15.42 38.94 -17.64
CA ALA A 198 -14.63 38.19 -16.66
C ALA A 198 -15.50 37.65 -15.50
N LEU A 199 -16.57 38.35 -15.09
CA LEU A 199 -17.55 37.86 -14.12
C LEU A 199 -18.46 36.76 -14.70
N TYR A 200 -18.81 36.87 -15.98
CA TYR A 200 -19.49 35.80 -16.72
C TYR A 200 -18.59 34.56 -16.90
N ASP A 201 -17.29 34.76 -17.16
CA ASP A 201 -16.29 33.70 -17.25
C ASP A 201 -15.99 33.07 -15.87
N LEU A 202 -16.10 33.84 -14.78
CA LEU A 202 -16.12 33.31 -13.42
C LEU A 202 -17.37 32.45 -13.16
N SER A 203 -18.53 32.83 -13.69
CA SER A 203 -19.73 31.96 -13.71
C SER A 203 -19.54 30.71 -14.59
N ASN A 204 -18.56 30.69 -15.50
CA ASN A 204 -18.11 29.49 -16.21
C ASN A 204 -17.07 28.65 -15.42
N TYR A 205 -16.55 29.17 -14.30
CA TYR A 205 -15.60 28.47 -13.42
C TYR A 205 -14.40 27.86 -14.18
N CYS A 206 -13.76 28.61 -15.08
CA CYS A 206 -12.75 28.11 -16.02
C CYS A 206 -11.39 27.68 -15.40
N ALA A 207 -11.29 27.48 -14.08
CA ALA A 207 -10.06 27.05 -13.42
C ALA A 207 -9.70 25.59 -13.77
N ILE A 208 -8.44 25.38 -14.17
CA ILE A 208 -7.86 24.03 -14.26
C ILE A 208 -7.70 23.47 -12.84
N GLN A 209 -8.19 22.25 -12.62
CA GLN A 209 -8.06 21.56 -11.32
C GLN A 209 -6.79 20.70 -11.24
N ASN A 210 -6.10 20.50 -12.36
CA ASN A 210 -4.97 19.58 -12.54
C ASN A 210 -5.34 18.11 -12.29
N VAL A 211 -6.56 17.73 -12.67
CA VAL A 211 -7.06 16.35 -12.55
C VAL A 211 -7.34 15.73 -13.92
N TYR A 212 -7.45 14.41 -13.95
CA TYR A 212 -7.73 13.68 -15.20
C TYR A 212 -9.00 14.17 -15.91
N GLU A 213 -10.01 14.48 -15.11
CA GLU A 213 -11.34 14.92 -15.52
C GLU A 213 -11.36 16.31 -16.20
N ASP A 214 -10.31 17.12 -16.07
CA ASP A 214 -10.17 18.41 -16.78
C ASP A 214 -10.20 18.24 -18.31
N HIS A 215 -9.70 17.09 -18.81
CA HIS A 215 -9.72 16.78 -20.24
C HIS A 215 -11.15 16.70 -20.79
N PHE A 216 -12.15 16.40 -19.95
CA PHE A 216 -13.54 16.21 -20.35
C PHE A 216 -14.44 17.37 -19.93
N GLY A 217 -13.86 18.44 -19.37
CA GLY A 217 -14.60 19.55 -18.77
C GLY A 217 -15.36 19.14 -17.50
N LEU A 218 -14.88 18.09 -16.81
CA LEU A 218 -15.48 17.56 -15.60
C LEU A 218 -14.68 17.91 -14.33
N GLY A 219 -13.60 18.68 -14.43
CA GLY A 219 -12.71 19.01 -13.31
C GLY A 219 -13.42 19.58 -12.08
N LEU A 220 -14.34 20.54 -12.27
CA LEU A 220 -15.12 21.10 -11.15
C LEU A 220 -16.04 20.08 -10.49
N ASN A 221 -16.64 19.19 -11.29
CA ASN A 221 -17.50 18.12 -10.78
C ASN A 221 -16.68 17.11 -9.98
N ALA A 222 -15.49 16.76 -10.47
CA ALA A 222 -14.51 15.95 -9.75
C ALA A 222 -14.15 16.57 -8.39
N ARG A 223 -13.79 17.86 -8.35
CA ARG A 223 -13.47 18.55 -7.09
C ARG A 223 -14.68 18.65 -6.15
N LEU A 224 -15.88 18.91 -6.67
CA LEU A 224 -17.11 18.90 -5.87
C LEU A 224 -17.31 17.53 -5.21
N LEU A 225 -17.08 16.45 -5.93
CA LEU A 225 -17.13 15.08 -5.40
C LEU A 225 -16.04 14.81 -4.36
N ASP A 226 -14.87 15.46 -4.47
CA ASP A 226 -13.82 15.37 -3.47
C ASP A 226 -14.18 16.12 -2.17
N GLU A 227 -14.94 17.22 -2.25
CA GLU A 227 -15.38 18.01 -1.09
C GLU A 227 -16.66 17.46 -0.41
N ALA A 228 -17.59 16.88 -1.19
CA ALA A 228 -18.92 16.49 -0.72
C ALA A 228 -18.95 15.53 0.49
N PRO A 229 -18.10 14.48 0.58
CA PRO A 229 -18.25 13.44 1.60
C PRO A 229 -18.25 13.97 3.03
N GLU A 230 -17.51 15.04 3.32
CA GLU A 230 -17.41 15.64 4.65
C GLU A 230 -18.57 16.60 4.99
N ARG A 231 -19.37 16.99 3.99
CA ARG A 231 -20.54 17.86 4.15
C ARG A 231 -21.84 17.07 4.10
N LEU A 232 -21.84 15.88 3.50
CA LEU A 232 -23.02 15.03 3.42
C LEU A 232 -23.27 14.29 4.74
N SER A 233 -24.54 14.07 5.06
CA SER A 233 -24.90 13.05 6.04
C SER A 233 -24.52 11.65 5.51
N PRO A 234 -24.38 10.62 6.38
CA PRO A 234 -24.04 9.27 5.92
C PRO A 234 -25.00 8.72 4.85
N GLU A 235 -26.28 9.10 4.92
CA GLU A 235 -27.33 8.74 3.95
C GLU A 235 -27.60 9.85 2.92
N GLY A 236 -26.71 10.85 2.89
CA GLY A 236 -26.84 12.04 2.08
C GLY A 236 -26.73 11.72 0.59
N ARG A 237 -27.41 12.53 -0.21
CA ARG A 237 -27.50 12.34 -1.66
C ARG A 237 -26.84 13.50 -2.39
N LEU A 238 -26.09 13.15 -3.42
CA LEU A 238 -25.50 14.12 -4.32
C LEU A 238 -26.22 14.03 -5.67
N LEU A 239 -26.79 15.13 -6.17
CA LEU A 239 -27.49 15.15 -7.45
C LEU A 239 -26.85 16.17 -8.41
N LEU A 240 -26.18 15.70 -9.45
CA LEU A 240 -25.51 16.55 -10.43
C LEU A 240 -26.16 16.43 -11.80
N ASN A 241 -26.40 17.57 -12.44
CA ASN A 241 -26.79 17.62 -13.84
C ASN A 241 -25.54 17.67 -14.73
N LEU A 242 -25.34 16.65 -15.57
CA LEU A 242 -24.13 16.50 -16.37
C LEU A 242 -24.48 16.28 -17.84
N ALA A 243 -23.73 16.90 -18.75
CA ALA A 243 -23.76 16.51 -20.16
C ALA A 243 -23.06 15.16 -20.34
N GLY A 244 -23.69 14.28 -21.10
CA GLY A 244 -23.20 12.96 -21.49
C GLY A 244 -22.14 12.97 -22.59
N ARG A 245 -21.63 14.14 -23.02
CA ARG A 245 -20.60 14.23 -24.09
C ARG A 245 -19.37 13.35 -23.80
N PRO A 246 -18.83 13.26 -22.57
CA PRO A 246 -17.71 12.35 -22.27
C PRO A 246 -18.07 10.85 -22.31
N GLY A 247 -19.37 10.52 -22.41
CA GLY A 247 -19.89 9.18 -22.29
C GLY A 247 -20.14 8.74 -20.85
N ARG A 248 -21.15 7.87 -20.68
CA ARG A 248 -21.62 7.46 -19.35
C ARG A 248 -20.55 6.75 -18.53
N ALA A 249 -19.71 5.91 -19.15
CA ALA A 249 -18.67 5.17 -18.44
C ALA A 249 -17.59 6.09 -17.82
N ILE A 250 -17.24 7.19 -18.48
CA ILE A 250 -16.28 8.17 -17.94
C ILE A 250 -16.89 8.92 -16.76
N ILE A 251 -18.16 9.36 -16.91
CA ILE A 251 -18.89 10.04 -15.86
C ILE A 251 -19.03 9.12 -14.64
N GLU A 252 -19.53 7.90 -14.82
CA GLU A 252 -19.67 6.91 -13.76
C GLU A 252 -18.33 6.63 -13.06
N ARG A 253 -17.23 6.48 -13.83
CA ARG A 253 -15.89 6.28 -13.26
C ARG A 253 -15.42 7.45 -12.39
N MET A 254 -15.77 8.69 -12.73
CA MET A 254 -15.44 9.88 -11.92
C MET A 254 -16.06 9.80 -10.51
N PHE A 255 -17.28 9.25 -10.40
CA PHE A 255 -17.96 9.02 -9.13
C PHE A 255 -17.41 7.78 -8.40
N THR A 256 -17.33 6.63 -9.07
CA THR A 256 -17.00 5.35 -8.42
C THR A 256 -15.59 5.35 -7.85
N ARG A 257 -14.62 5.95 -8.54
CA ARG A 257 -13.24 6.10 -8.02
C ARG A 257 -13.18 6.94 -6.73
N ARG A 258 -14.17 7.78 -6.45
CA ARG A 258 -14.30 8.60 -5.23
C ARG A 258 -15.15 7.94 -4.16
N GLY A 259 -15.55 6.68 -4.35
CA GLY A 259 -16.32 5.91 -3.38
C GLY A 259 -17.83 6.13 -3.46
N PHE A 260 -18.35 6.64 -4.58
CA PHE A 260 -19.78 6.81 -4.79
C PHE A 260 -20.40 5.69 -5.61
N THR A 261 -21.62 5.29 -5.26
CA THR A 261 -22.53 4.53 -6.13
C THR A 261 -23.46 5.50 -6.85
N THR A 262 -23.75 5.24 -8.13
CA THR A 262 -24.47 6.19 -8.99
C THR A 262 -25.71 5.62 -9.66
N TRP A 263 -26.69 6.49 -9.94
CA TRP A 263 -27.89 6.21 -10.70
C TRP A 263 -28.27 7.40 -11.57
N VAL A 264 -28.75 7.16 -12.80
CA VAL A 264 -29.33 8.21 -13.64
C VAL A 264 -30.83 8.33 -13.36
N ARG A 265 -31.27 9.47 -12.84
CA ARG A 265 -32.69 9.73 -12.49
C ARG A 265 -33.52 10.19 -13.68
N VAL A 266 -32.93 11.03 -14.51
CA VAL A 266 -33.50 11.47 -15.77
C VAL A 266 -32.37 11.71 -16.75
N ALA A 267 -32.59 11.36 -18.00
CA ALA A 267 -31.73 11.69 -19.11
C ALA A 267 -32.62 12.21 -20.25
N LYS A 268 -32.19 13.30 -20.87
CA LYS A 268 -32.84 13.88 -22.05
C LYS A 268 -31.78 14.24 -23.06
N ARG A 269 -32.11 14.11 -24.34
CA ARG A 269 -31.28 14.66 -25.41
C ARG A 269 -31.74 16.08 -25.71
N VAL A 270 -30.83 17.01 -25.54
CA VAL A 270 -31.07 18.42 -25.84
C VAL A 270 -30.26 18.82 -27.05
N MET A 271 -30.78 19.77 -27.83
CA MET A 271 -30.04 20.31 -28.97
C MET A 271 -28.83 21.08 -28.45
N GLN A 272 -27.66 20.86 -29.06
CA GLN A 272 -26.44 21.61 -28.75
C GLN A 272 -26.64 23.06 -29.20
N ALA A 273 -26.25 24.01 -28.35
CA ALA A 273 -26.32 25.43 -28.68
C ALA A 273 -25.45 25.72 -29.93
N ALA A 274 -25.99 26.53 -30.85
CA ALA A 274 -25.40 26.76 -32.16
C ALA A 274 -24.03 27.48 -32.13
N ASP A 275 -23.73 28.15 -31.02
CA ASP A 275 -22.50 28.87 -30.73
C ASP A 275 -21.43 28.03 -30.02
N THR A 276 -21.75 26.77 -29.65
CA THR A 276 -20.79 25.89 -28.97
C THR A 276 -19.76 25.33 -29.95
N ASP A 277 -18.49 25.71 -29.79
CA ASP A 277 -17.39 25.15 -30.57
C ASP A 277 -16.99 23.75 -30.08
N ILE A 278 -17.23 22.73 -30.93
CA ILE A 278 -16.87 21.34 -30.64
C ILE A 278 -15.53 20.90 -31.27
N ARG A 279 -14.82 21.78 -31.99
CA ARG A 279 -13.50 21.46 -32.59
C ARG A 279 -12.46 20.98 -31.55
N PRO A 280 -12.40 21.54 -30.32
CA PRO A 280 -11.48 21.04 -29.30
C PRO A 280 -11.71 19.56 -28.94
N LEU A 281 -12.96 19.10 -28.99
CA LEU A 281 -13.33 17.71 -28.70
C LEU A 281 -12.83 16.76 -29.79
N VAL A 282 -12.87 17.18 -31.06
CA VAL A 282 -12.32 16.41 -32.20
C VAL A 282 -10.82 16.21 -32.06
N VAL A 283 -10.08 17.26 -31.70
CA VAL A 283 -8.63 17.19 -31.47
C VAL A 283 -8.31 16.24 -30.32
N LEU A 284 -9.10 16.30 -29.24
CA LEU A 284 -8.92 15.45 -28.08
C LEU A 284 -9.25 13.98 -28.39
N GLU A 285 -10.30 13.72 -29.16
CA GLU A 285 -10.67 12.39 -29.65
C GLU A 285 -9.54 11.76 -30.48
N GLN A 286 -8.90 12.52 -31.37
CA GLN A 286 -7.74 12.05 -32.15
C GLN A 286 -6.51 11.74 -31.28
N ARG A 287 -6.21 12.63 -30.31
CA ARG A 287 -5.03 12.49 -29.46
C ARG A 287 -5.16 11.34 -28.45
N THR A 288 -6.34 11.17 -27.88
CA THR A 288 -6.59 10.20 -26.80
C THR A 288 -7.19 8.89 -27.29
N ARG A 289 -7.64 8.84 -28.56
CA ARG A 289 -8.43 7.75 -29.15
C ARG A 289 -9.76 7.49 -28.44
N ARG A 290 -10.25 8.43 -27.62
CA ARG A 290 -11.51 8.33 -26.87
C ARG A 290 -12.63 9.04 -27.60
N GLU A 291 -13.80 8.41 -27.64
CA GLU A 291 -14.98 8.93 -28.34
C GLU A 291 -15.77 9.87 -27.44
N PHE A 292 -16.21 11.00 -28.00
CA PHE A 292 -17.26 11.81 -27.38
C PHE A 292 -18.62 11.44 -27.99
N GLU A 293 -19.67 11.52 -27.19
CA GLU A 293 -21.01 11.09 -27.57
C GLU A 293 -21.89 12.30 -27.96
N PHE A 294 -22.27 12.36 -29.24
CA PHE A 294 -23.28 13.25 -29.81
C PHE A 294 -24.39 12.46 -30.47
N PHE A 295 -25.47 13.10 -30.92
CA PHE A 295 -26.61 12.43 -31.56
C PHE A 295 -27.12 13.26 -32.74
N MET A 296 -27.66 12.57 -33.76
CA MET A 296 -28.24 13.22 -34.94
C MET A 296 -29.59 13.87 -34.68
N ASP A 297 -30.34 13.39 -33.68
CA ASP A 297 -31.61 13.93 -33.20
C ASP A 297 -31.91 13.49 -31.75
N ALA A 298 -33.02 13.94 -31.18
CA ALA A 298 -33.42 13.64 -29.80
C ALA A 298 -33.74 12.15 -29.52
N HIS A 299 -33.98 11.35 -30.56
CA HIS A 299 -34.41 9.95 -30.46
C HIS A 299 -33.40 8.95 -31.02
N SER A 300 -32.29 9.42 -31.60
CA SER A 300 -31.23 8.61 -32.20
C SER A 300 -30.74 7.52 -31.23
N PRO A 301 -30.80 6.22 -31.56
CA PRO A 301 -30.45 5.16 -30.61
C PRO A 301 -28.95 5.12 -30.30
N GLU A 302 -28.12 5.49 -31.26
CA GLU A 302 -26.66 5.39 -31.19
C GLU A 302 -25.99 6.77 -31.23
N PRO A 303 -24.85 6.94 -30.55
CA PRO A 303 -24.10 8.19 -30.60
C PRO A 303 -23.23 8.32 -31.86
N LEU A 304 -22.97 9.56 -32.24
CA LEU A 304 -21.92 9.99 -33.16
C LEU A 304 -20.66 10.39 -32.38
N ARG A 305 -19.50 10.07 -32.93
CA ARG A 305 -18.20 10.59 -32.47
C ARG A 305 -18.07 12.10 -32.73
N ALA A 306 -17.19 12.80 -32.02
CA ALA A 306 -17.01 14.25 -32.18
C ALA A 306 -16.68 14.64 -33.63
N ALA A 307 -15.79 13.90 -34.29
CA ALA A 307 -15.39 14.19 -35.66
C ALA A 307 -16.58 14.13 -36.64
N THR A 308 -17.44 13.13 -36.49
CA THR A 308 -18.65 12.96 -37.30
C THR A 308 -19.68 14.05 -36.99
N ALA A 309 -19.86 14.38 -35.71
CA ALA A 309 -20.76 15.44 -35.28
C ALA A 309 -20.34 16.82 -35.84
N LEU A 310 -19.04 17.13 -35.87
CA LEU A 310 -18.52 18.35 -36.48
C LEU A 310 -18.79 18.40 -37.99
N GLY A 311 -18.60 17.26 -38.69
CA GLY A 311 -18.95 17.15 -40.11
C GLY A 311 -20.44 17.38 -40.36
N TRP A 312 -21.31 16.79 -39.53
CA TRP A 312 -22.76 16.96 -39.59
C TRP A 312 -23.19 18.42 -39.33
N LEU A 313 -22.61 19.05 -38.32
CA LEU A 313 -22.83 20.45 -37.99
C LEU A 313 -22.39 21.38 -39.13
N THR A 314 -21.23 21.12 -39.73
CA THR A 314 -20.70 21.89 -40.87
C THR A 314 -21.58 21.76 -42.12
N ALA A 315 -22.29 20.63 -42.27
CA ALA A 315 -23.28 20.43 -43.32
C ALA A 315 -24.62 21.16 -43.07
N GLY A 316 -24.73 21.94 -41.99
CA GLY A 316 -25.92 22.74 -41.67
C GLY A 316 -26.99 22.01 -40.87
N HIS A 317 -26.66 20.82 -40.32
CA HIS A 317 -27.58 20.06 -39.49
C HIS A 317 -27.30 20.26 -38.00
N PRO A 318 -28.31 20.40 -37.14
CA PRO A 318 -28.12 20.43 -35.70
C PRO A 318 -27.56 19.10 -35.16
N ILE A 319 -26.95 19.17 -33.99
CA ILE A 319 -26.52 18.00 -33.20
C ILE A 319 -27.16 18.04 -31.81
N TRP A 320 -27.28 16.89 -31.18
CA TRP A 320 -27.83 16.73 -29.84
C TRP A 320 -26.80 16.07 -28.92
N HIS A 321 -26.92 16.29 -27.63
CA HIS A 321 -26.18 15.57 -26.60
C HIS A 321 -27.11 15.19 -25.46
N GLU A 322 -26.76 14.14 -24.74
CA GLU A 322 -27.48 13.75 -23.53
C GLU A 322 -27.18 14.73 -22.39
N VAL A 323 -28.20 15.10 -21.63
CA VAL A 323 -28.09 15.78 -20.33
C VAL A 323 -28.81 14.89 -19.33
N ALA A 324 -28.09 14.50 -18.28
CA ALA A 324 -28.55 13.54 -17.30
C ALA A 324 -28.37 14.05 -15.88
N VAL A 325 -29.36 13.80 -15.03
CA VAL A 325 -29.28 14.03 -13.59
C VAL A 325 -28.81 12.74 -12.94
N TRP A 326 -27.58 12.77 -12.46
CA TRP A 326 -26.92 11.70 -11.74
C TRP A 326 -27.19 11.87 -10.26
N GLU A 327 -27.81 10.87 -9.63
CA GLU A 327 -27.78 10.71 -8.18
C GLU A 327 -26.58 9.86 -7.79
N ALA A 328 -25.88 10.28 -6.75
CA ALA A 328 -24.77 9.58 -6.16
C ALA A 328 -24.91 9.49 -4.64
N ARG A 329 -24.46 8.39 -4.06
CA ARG A 329 -24.38 8.18 -2.60
C ARG A 329 -23.05 7.55 -2.25
N LEU A 330 -22.50 7.86 -1.08
CA LEU A 330 -21.32 7.18 -0.59
C LEU A 330 -21.62 5.68 -0.44
N ALA A 331 -20.82 4.84 -1.09
CA ALA A 331 -20.98 3.40 -1.02
C ALA A 331 -20.68 2.87 0.39
N LEU A 332 -19.65 3.44 1.04
CA LEU A 332 -19.16 3.06 2.36
C LEU A 332 -18.88 4.33 3.18
N PRO A 333 -19.92 5.03 3.70
CA PRO A 333 -19.76 6.34 4.32
C PRO A 333 -18.82 6.32 5.52
N ARG A 334 -18.93 5.29 6.39
CA ARG A 334 -18.12 5.16 7.60
C ARG A 334 -16.64 4.99 7.26
N GLU A 335 -16.32 4.05 6.39
CA GLU A 335 -14.95 3.71 6.01
C GLU A 335 -14.32 4.85 5.19
N THR A 336 -15.09 5.50 4.32
CA THR A 336 -14.63 6.65 3.51
C THR A 336 -14.27 7.84 4.41
N LEU A 337 -15.13 8.18 5.39
CA LEU A 337 -14.86 9.26 6.33
C LEU A 337 -13.70 8.94 7.27
N ALA A 338 -13.58 7.69 7.71
CA ALA A 338 -12.45 7.22 8.52
C ALA A 338 -11.12 7.33 7.76
N LEU A 339 -11.08 6.92 6.50
CA LEU A 339 -9.89 7.07 5.65
C LEU A 339 -9.49 8.53 5.49
N ARG A 340 -10.45 9.42 5.19
CA ARG A 340 -10.19 10.86 5.05
C ARG A 340 -9.65 11.48 6.33
N ALA A 341 -10.19 11.11 7.49
CA ALA A 341 -9.69 11.54 8.78
C ALA A 341 -8.25 11.04 9.00
N ALA A 342 -7.97 9.77 8.71
CA ALA A 342 -6.64 9.19 8.85
C ALA A 342 -5.62 9.86 7.90
N LEU A 343 -5.99 10.19 6.66
CA LEU A 343 -5.13 10.91 5.70
C LEU A 343 -4.75 12.32 6.20
N ARG A 344 -5.67 13.01 6.89
CA ARG A 344 -5.37 14.29 7.54
C ARG A 344 -4.40 14.12 8.70
N GLU A 345 -4.62 13.13 9.55
CA GLU A 345 -3.73 12.82 10.68
C GLU A 345 -2.32 12.46 10.19
N LEU A 346 -2.23 11.75 9.06
CA LEU A 346 -0.98 11.38 8.40
C LEU A 346 -0.27 12.58 7.73
N GLY A 347 -0.94 13.72 7.56
CA GLY A 347 -0.39 14.92 6.92
C GLY A 347 -0.39 14.89 5.39
N VAL A 348 -1.15 13.98 4.76
CA VAL A 348 -1.24 13.83 3.29
C VAL A 348 -2.69 13.87 2.77
N PRO A 349 -3.50 14.89 3.12
CA PRO A 349 -4.91 14.96 2.71
C PRO A 349 -5.10 14.96 1.18
N GLY A 350 -4.14 15.51 0.42
CA GLY A 350 -4.17 15.54 -1.04
C GLY A 350 -4.08 14.15 -1.69
N LEU A 351 -3.58 13.14 -0.98
CA LEU A 351 -3.51 11.77 -1.49
C LEU A 351 -4.90 11.22 -1.84
N GLN A 352 -5.95 11.71 -1.17
CA GLN A 352 -7.34 11.34 -1.44
C GLN A 352 -7.73 11.48 -2.92
N GLU A 353 -7.21 12.49 -3.61
CA GLU A 353 -7.52 12.80 -5.02
C GLU A 353 -6.85 11.80 -5.99
N GLU A 354 -5.76 11.16 -5.54
CA GLU A 354 -5.05 10.12 -6.29
C GLU A 354 -5.65 8.72 -6.09
N LEU A 355 -6.42 8.51 -5.01
CA LEU A 355 -7.00 7.19 -4.72
C LEU A 355 -8.04 6.79 -5.77
N ASP A 356 -8.10 5.48 -6.02
CA ASP A 356 -9.19 4.84 -6.76
C ASP A 356 -9.90 3.89 -5.79
N LEU A 357 -11.10 4.30 -5.35
CA LEU A 357 -11.94 3.57 -4.40
C LEU A 357 -13.02 2.73 -5.11
N ALA A 358 -12.95 2.63 -6.44
CA ALA A 358 -13.95 1.88 -7.20
C ALA A 358 -13.97 0.41 -6.76
N ASN A 359 -15.17 -0.11 -6.50
CA ASN A 359 -15.40 -1.51 -6.10
C ASN A 359 -14.66 -1.97 -4.83
N ALA A 360 -14.13 -1.06 -4.01
CA ALA A 360 -13.46 -1.44 -2.77
C ALA A 360 -14.49 -2.03 -1.77
N PRO A 361 -14.33 -3.28 -1.29
CA PRO A 361 -15.19 -3.83 -0.27
C PRO A 361 -14.96 -3.15 1.09
N PRO A 362 -15.94 -3.22 2.02
CA PRO A 362 -15.82 -2.64 3.37
C PRO A 362 -14.53 -3.04 4.10
N GLU A 363 -14.13 -4.30 3.98
CA GLU A 363 -12.95 -4.86 4.62
C GLU A 363 -11.66 -4.24 4.08
N GLN A 364 -11.59 -4.00 2.76
CA GLN A 364 -10.45 -3.34 2.12
C GLN A 364 -10.34 -1.90 2.63
N LEU A 365 -11.41 -1.12 2.49
CA LEU A 365 -11.39 0.31 2.83
C LEU A 365 -11.21 0.52 4.34
N GLY A 366 -11.85 -0.34 5.14
CA GLY A 366 -11.63 -0.43 6.57
C GLY A 366 -10.16 -0.64 6.89
N PHE A 367 -9.53 -1.68 6.31
CA PHE A 367 -8.11 -1.96 6.51
C PHE A 367 -7.22 -0.77 6.12
N VAL A 368 -7.46 -0.14 4.95
CA VAL A 368 -6.69 1.03 4.52
C VAL A 368 -6.80 2.18 5.52
N ALA A 369 -7.99 2.46 6.04
CA ALA A 369 -8.18 3.51 7.05
C ALA A 369 -7.35 3.24 8.32
N ALA A 370 -7.38 2.00 8.85
CA ALA A 370 -6.60 1.66 10.05
C ALA A 370 -5.10 1.59 9.79
N LEU A 371 -4.67 1.15 8.60
CA LEU A 371 -3.27 1.20 8.18
C LEU A 371 -2.79 2.66 8.17
N THR A 372 -3.58 3.55 7.57
CA THR A 372 -3.28 4.99 7.48
C THR A 372 -3.19 5.62 8.87
N GLU A 373 -4.13 5.31 9.77
CA GLU A 373 -4.12 5.77 11.17
C GLU A 373 -2.89 5.24 11.93
N ARG A 374 -2.54 3.96 11.73
CA ARG A 374 -1.35 3.37 12.36
C ARG A 374 -0.08 4.07 11.89
N LEU A 375 0.05 4.35 10.59
CA LEU A 375 1.19 5.06 10.02
C LEU A 375 1.23 6.53 10.45
N ALA A 376 0.08 7.16 10.70
CA ALA A 376 0.02 8.54 11.19
C ALA A 376 0.60 8.66 12.60
N ARG A 377 0.32 7.67 13.46
CA ARG A 377 0.86 7.59 14.83
C ARG A 377 2.33 7.19 14.85
N ALA A 378 2.71 6.23 14.00
CA ALA A 378 4.07 5.72 13.91
C ALA A 378 4.35 5.28 12.45
N PRO A 379 5.07 6.09 11.65
CA PRO A 379 5.34 5.80 10.24
C PRO A 379 6.47 4.76 10.11
N LEU A 380 6.34 3.61 10.77
CA LEU A 380 7.33 2.53 10.82
C LEU A 380 6.70 1.22 10.36
N LEU A 381 7.50 0.37 9.71
CA LEU A 381 7.12 -0.99 9.34
C LEU A 381 8.14 -1.98 9.92
N PRO A 382 7.96 -2.37 11.20
CA PRO A 382 8.92 -3.19 11.90
C PRO A 382 9.03 -4.57 11.24
N TYR A 383 10.17 -5.26 11.38
CA TYR A 383 10.25 -6.67 11.01
C TYR A 383 9.34 -7.51 11.89
N ALA A 384 8.53 -8.34 11.24
CA ALA A 384 7.86 -9.48 11.87
C ALA A 384 8.86 -10.44 12.51
N HIS A 385 8.40 -11.36 13.35
CA HIS A 385 9.15 -12.58 13.68
C HIS A 385 9.14 -13.58 12.50
N GLU A 386 10.19 -14.41 12.37
CA GLU A 386 10.29 -15.46 11.34
C GLU A 386 9.18 -16.52 11.43
N SER A 387 8.63 -16.73 12.63
CA SER A 387 7.52 -17.65 12.92
C SER A 387 6.17 -16.94 13.13
N GLY A 388 6.10 -15.65 12.80
CA GLY A 388 4.94 -14.79 13.00
C GLY A 388 4.88 -14.14 14.38
N ASP A 389 4.33 -12.93 14.41
CA ASP A 389 4.27 -12.13 15.62
C ASP A 389 3.41 -12.79 16.68
N ARG A 390 3.84 -12.66 17.93
CA ARG A 390 3.14 -13.25 19.09
C ARG A 390 1.68 -12.80 19.16
N SER A 391 1.39 -11.55 18.82
CA SER A 391 0.03 -10.99 18.78
C SER A 391 -0.87 -11.74 17.80
N LEU A 392 -0.40 -11.99 16.57
CA LEU A 392 -1.12 -12.79 15.58
C LEU A 392 -1.33 -14.22 16.08
N ARG A 393 -0.26 -14.88 16.58
CA ARG A 393 -0.36 -16.25 17.11
C ARG A 393 -1.39 -16.35 18.24
N GLN A 394 -1.45 -15.37 19.14
CA GLN A 394 -2.45 -15.32 20.22
C GLN A 394 -3.89 -15.15 19.70
N LEU A 395 -4.10 -14.32 18.67
CA LEU A 395 -5.41 -14.15 18.06
C LEU A 395 -5.87 -15.42 17.35
N VAL A 396 -4.97 -16.10 16.63
CA VAL A 396 -5.23 -17.40 16.00
C VAL A 396 -5.58 -18.45 17.06
N ALA A 397 -4.80 -18.58 18.13
CA ALA A 397 -5.07 -19.51 19.22
C ALA A 397 -6.46 -19.27 19.85
N ARG A 398 -6.80 -18.00 20.10
CA ARG A 398 -8.13 -17.61 20.63
C ARG A 398 -9.24 -17.93 19.65
N TYR A 399 -9.05 -17.67 18.36
CA TYR A 399 -10.04 -17.99 17.32
C TYR A 399 -10.30 -19.50 17.28
N LEU A 400 -9.24 -20.31 17.22
CA LEU A 400 -9.35 -21.76 17.17
C LEU A 400 -10.01 -22.35 18.43
N GLY A 401 -9.64 -21.85 19.60
CA GLY A 401 -10.27 -22.25 20.86
C GLY A 401 -11.76 -21.86 20.94
N ARG A 402 -12.13 -20.67 20.48
CA ARG A 402 -13.53 -20.20 20.57
C ARG A 402 -14.46 -20.83 19.53
N PHE A 403 -13.97 -21.06 18.32
CA PHE A 403 -14.79 -21.53 17.22
C PHE A 403 -14.81 -23.06 17.08
N PHE A 404 -13.72 -23.73 17.46
CA PHE A 404 -13.56 -25.18 17.25
C PHE A 404 -13.20 -25.97 18.51
N ASP A 405 -13.07 -25.32 19.68
CA ASP A 405 -12.57 -25.94 20.92
C ASP A 405 -11.14 -26.50 20.81
N LEU A 406 -10.39 -26.07 19.78
CA LEU A 406 -9.00 -26.45 19.59
C LEU A 406 -8.10 -25.56 20.44
N ARG A 407 -7.73 -26.06 21.62
CA ARG A 407 -6.92 -25.33 22.61
C ARG A 407 -5.43 -25.47 22.30
N LEU A 408 -4.82 -24.35 21.93
CA LEU A 408 -3.39 -24.21 21.63
C LEU A 408 -2.81 -23.03 22.42
N SER A 409 -1.54 -23.13 22.81
CA SER A 409 -0.73 -21.97 23.18
C SER A 409 -0.17 -21.27 21.95
N GLU A 410 0.24 -19.99 22.06
CA GLU A 410 0.94 -19.32 20.96
C GLU A 410 2.22 -20.08 20.54
N GLU A 411 2.89 -20.75 21.49
CA GLU A 411 4.11 -21.54 21.25
C GLU A 411 3.87 -22.89 20.55
N GLU A 412 2.64 -23.17 20.16
CA GLU A 412 2.30 -24.31 19.30
C GLU A 412 1.90 -23.86 17.89
N ILE A 413 1.93 -22.55 17.62
CA ILE A 413 1.56 -21.96 16.35
C ILE A 413 2.83 -21.45 15.66
N PHE A 414 3.05 -21.85 14.42
CA PHE A 414 4.08 -21.27 13.56
C PHE A 414 3.38 -20.68 12.33
N VAL A 415 3.69 -19.42 12.01
CA VAL A 415 3.18 -18.75 10.81
C VAL A 415 4.31 -18.70 9.78
N ALA A 416 4.00 -19.08 8.55
CA ALA A 416 4.89 -18.98 7.39
C ALA A 416 4.26 -18.03 6.35
N PRO A 417 5.05 -17.45 5.43
CA PRO A 417 4.52 -16.50 4.44
C PRO A 417 3.54 -17.14 3.46
N GLU A 418 3.78 -18.38 3.04
CA GLU A 418 2.95 -19.10 2.08
C GLU A 418 3.13 -20.62 2.25
N ARG A 419 2.21 -21.42 1.72
CA ARG A 419 2.16 -22.87 1.93
C ARG A 419 3.36 -23.59 1.35
N GLU A 420 3.76 -23.20 0.14
CA GLU A 420 4.94 -23.75 -0.52
C GLU A 420 6.18 -23.53 0.35
N GLN A 421 6.35 -22.32 0.90
CA GLN A 421 7.47 -22.01 1.77
C GLN A 421 7.37 -22.73 3.13
N ALA A 422 6.17 -22.90 3.69
CA ALA A 422 5.96 -23.68 4.90
C ALA A 422 6.38 -25.14 4.72
N VAL A 423 5.94 -25.78 3.63
CA VAL A 423 6.32 -27.16 3.28
C VAL A 423 7.81 -27.25 2.98
N TYR A 424 8.37 -26.28 2.25
CA TYR A 424 9.80 -26.29 1.94
C TYR A 424 10.66 -26.19 3.21
N SER A 425 10.35 -25.27 4.13
CA SER A 425 11.04 -25.18 5.42
C SER A 425 10.87 -26.47 6.24
N LEU A 426 9.67 -27.06 6.27
CA LEU A 426 9.42 -28.33 6.95
C LEU A 426 10.27 -29.47 6.39
N LEU A 427 10.37 -29.58 5.06
CA LEU A 427 11.21 -30.59 4.40
C LEU A 427 12.69 -30.34 4.65
N LEU A 428 13.16 -29.08 4.61
CA LEU A 428 14.53 -28.76 4.99
C LEU A 428 14.83 -29.20 6.43
N SER A 429 13.88 -29.02 7.35
CA SER A 429 14.01 -29.42 8.76
C SER A 429 14.01 -30.91 9.00
N THR A 430 13.28 -31.68 8.20
CA THR A 430 12.95 -33.08 8.50
C THR A 430 13.60 -34.09 7.55
N CYS A 431 13.95 -33.68 6.33
CA CYS A 431 14.45 -34.53 5.25
C CYS A 431 15.85 -34.12 4.75
N ASP A 432 16.66 -35.14 4.49
CA ASP A 432 17.86 -35.08 3.67
C ASP A 432 17.52 -35.43 2.21
N GLU A 433 18.45 -35.16 1.28
CA GLU A 433 18.27 -35.51 -0.13
C GLU A 433 18.12 -37.02 -0.31
N GLY A 434 17.15 -37.43 -1.14
CA GLY A 434 16.81 -38.82 -1.41
C GLY A 434 15.85 -39.47 -0.40
N ASP A 435 15.53 -38.81 0.71
CA ASP A 435 14.54 -39.30 1.67
C ASP A 435 13.15 -39.44 1.01
N GLY A 436 12.40 -40.46 1.42
CA GLY A 436 11.06 -40.73 0.89
C GLY A 436 10.02 -39.78 1.47
N VAL A 437 9.20 -39.18 0.61
CA VAL A 437 8.02 -38.38 0.99
C VAL A 437 6.80 -38.90 0.25
N LEU A 438 5.73 -39.15 1.00
CA LEU A 438 4.44 -39.56 0.44
C LEU A 438 3.54 -38.33 0.32
N VAL A 439 2.89 -38.13 -0.83
CA VAL A 439 2.06 -36.95 -1.10
C VAL A 439 0.74 -37.35 -1.75
N SER A 440 -0.38 -36.88 -1.24
CA SER A 440 -1.69 -37.07 -1.87
C SER A 440 -1.73 -36.47 -3.28
N HIS A 441 -2.47 -37.10 -4.20
CA HIS A 441 -2.59 -36.66 -5.60
C HIS A 441 -2.97 -35.19 -5.74
N ASN A 442 -3.97 -34.73 -4.96
CA ASN A 442 -4.46 -33.35 -4.96
C ASN A 442 -3.42 -32.32 -4.49
N LEU A 443 -2.45 -32.72 -3.66
CA LEU A 443 -1.38 -31.85 -3.17
C LEU A 443 -0.13 -31.88 -4.05
N HIS A 444 0.07 -32.94 -4.84
CA HIS A 444 1.29 -33.07 -5.65
C HIS A 444 1.45 -31.92 -6.64
N ALA A 445 0.38 -31.48 -7.30
CA ALA A 445 0.45 -30.34 -8.23
C ALA A 445 0.85 -29.02 -7.53
N VAL A 446 0.45 -28.85 -6.26
CA VAL A 446 0.79 -27.67 -5.46
C VAL A 446 2.24 -27.72 -4.98
N TYR A 447 2.71 -28.89 -4.53
CA TYR A 447 4.02 -29.00 -3.89
C TYR A 447 5.14 -29.56 -4.78
N ALA A 448 4.88 -29.94 -6.03
CA ALA A 448 5.91 -30.47 -6.94
C ALA A 448 7.17 -29.58 -7.02
N PRO A 449 7.08 -28.24 -7.17
CA PRO A 449 8.27 -27.40 -7.22
C PRO A 449 9.11 -27.46 -5.94
N VAL A 450 8.46 -27.46 -4.76
CA VAL A 450 9.16 -27.48 -3.47
C VAL A 450 9.71 -28.86 -3.10
N LEU A 451 9.04 -29.93 -3.53
CA LEU A 451 9.53 -31.30 -3.38
C LEU A 451 10.80 -31.54 -4.22
N ASP A 452 10.79 -31.09 -5.48
CA ASP A 452 11.96 -31.11 -6.36
C ASP A 452 13.10 -30.25 -5.80
N LYS A 453 12.79 -29.03 -5.35
CA LYS A 453 13.75 -28.11 -4.71
C LYS A 453 14.36 -28.69 -3.43
N ALA A 454 13.61 -29.48 -2.65
CA ALA A 454 14.11 -30.15 -1.45
C ALA A 454 14.97 -31.40 -1.77
N GLY A 455 14.89 -31.92 -3.00
CA GLY A 455 15.64 -33.10 -3.44
C GLY A 455 15.13 -34.41 -2.82
N VAL A 456 13.84 -34.48 -2.45
CA VAL A 456 13.23 -35.68 -1.84
C VAL A 456 12.69 -36.65 -2.89
N ARG A 457 12.61 -37.93 -2.55
CA ARG A 457 12.03 -38.97 -3.40
C ARG A 457 10.53 -39.07 -3.16
N VAL A 458 9.74 -38.55 -4.10
CA VAL A 458 8.28 -38.42 -3.98
C VAL A 458 7.55 -39.70 -4.40
N THR A 459 6.61 -40.15 -3.59
CA THR A 459 5.60 -41.15 -3.95
C THR A 459 4.22 -40.51 -3.92
N VAL A 460 3.57 -40.40 -5.09
CA VAL A 460 2.23 -39.81 -5.20
C VAL A 460 1.16 -40.88 -4.96
N THR A 461 0.23 -40.63 -4.05
CA THR A 461 -0.85 -41.56 -3.70
C THR A 461 -2.18 -41.13 -4.28
N HIS A 462 -3.21 -41.98 -4.19
CA HIS A 462 -4.61 -41.55 -4.36
C HIS A 462 -5.07 -40.71 -3.15
N ASN A 463 -6.30 -40.19 -3.22
CA ASN A 463 -6.87 -39.36 -2.15
C ASN A 463 -7.66 -40.19 -1.11
N THR A 464 -7.83 -41.50 -1.31
CA THR A 464 -8.56 -42.38 -0.41
C THR A 464 -7.70 -42.79 0.79
N LEU A 465 -8.21 -42.59 2.01
CA LEU A 465 -7.42 -42.80 3.23
C LEU A 465 -6.98 -44.27 3.40
N GLY A 466 -7.83 -45.22 3.01
CA GLY A 466 -7.51 -46.65 3.11
C GLY A 466 -6.31 -47.06 2.25
N GLU A 467 -6.18 -46.50 1.05
CA GLU A 467 -5.03 -46.76 0.16
C GLU A 467 -3.77 -46.05 0.64
N ILE A 468 -3.91 -44.80 1.11
CA ILE A 468 -2.82 -44.06 1.75
C ILE A 468 -2.23 -44.86 2.90
N ARG A 469 -3.08 -45.47 3.75
CA ARG A 469 -2.61 -46.32 4.86
C ARG A 469 -1.83 -47.54 4.37
N GLN A 470 -2.29 -48.21 3.31
CA GLN A 470 -1.57 -49.36 2.74
C GLN A 470 -0.20 -48.96 2.18
N LEU A 471 -0.14 -47.84 1.45
CA LEU A 471 1.11 -47.30 0.91
C LEU A 471 2.04 -46.87 2.04
N LEU A 472 1.50 -46.21 3.08
CA LEU A 472 2.26 -45.82 4.26
C LEU A 472 2.92 -47.02 4.94
N SER A 473 2.26 -48.19 4.98
CA SER A 473 2.85 -49.41 5.52
C SER A 473 3.89 -50.07 4.59
N ALA A 474 3.81 -49.84 3.28
CA ALA A 474 4.66 -50.52 2.29
C ALA A 474 5.94 -49.75 1.93
N PHE A 475 5.93 -48.42 1.98
CA PHE A 475 7.04 -47.59 1.54
C PHE A 475 7.89 -47.08 2.72
N ASP A 476 9.18 -46.85 2.45
CA ASP A 476 10.08 -46.18 3.38
C ASP A 476 10.04 -44.66 3.15
N VAL A 477 9.34 -43.95 4.04
CA VAL A 477 9.08 -42.52 3.97
C VAL A 477 9.27 -41.88 5.35
N LYS A 478 9.71 -40.61 5.38
CA LYS A 478 9.88 -39.83 6.62
C LYS A 478 8.74 -38.85 6.87
N VAL A 479 8.16 -38.32 5.80
CA VAL A 479 7.09 -37.32 5.83
C VAL A 479 5.95 -37.74 4.91
N VAL A 480 4.75 -37.45 5.34
CA VAL A 480 3.51 -37.74 4.63
C VAL A 480 2.69 -36.44 4.54
N LEU A 481 2.46 -35.93 3.33
CA LEU A 481 1.64 -34.75 3.06
C LEU A 481 0.26 -35.19 2.54
N LEU A 482 -0.80 -34.96 3.30
CA LEU A 482 -2.15 -35.44 2.97
C LEU A 482 -3.17 -34.31 3.00
N ALA A 483 -4.17 -34.39 2.14
CA ALA A 483 -5.39 -33.60 2.25
C ALA A 483 -6.59 -34.55 2.38
N VAL A 484 -7.46 -34.30 3.37
CA VAL A 484 -8.60 -35.17 3.65
C VAL A 484 -9.85 -34.62 2.98
N GLU A 485 -10.23 -35.25 1.87
CA GLU A 485 -11.44 -34.90 1.11
C GLU A 485 -12.71 -34.97 1.98
N PRO A 486 -13.69 -34.07 1.81
CA PRO A 486 -14.91 -34.04 2.62
C PRO A 486 -15.65 -35.37 2.69
N GLY A 487 -15.65 -36.16 1.61
CA GLY A 487 -16.26 -37.50 1.57
C GLY A 487 -15.59 -38.51 2.50
N GLU A 488 -14.28 -38.40 2.71
CA GLU A 488 -13.49 -39.31 3.56
C GLU A 488 -13.61 -38.96 5.05
N ARG A 489 -14.01 -37.71 5.38
CA ARG A 489 -14.19 -37.23 6.76
C ARG A 489 -15.31 -37.95 7.53
N ALA A 490 -16.22 -38.62 6.82
CA ALA A 490 -17.24 -39.44 7.45
C ALA A 490 -16.65 -40.67 8.18
N SER A 491 -15.43 -41.10 7.82
CA SER A 491 -14.74 -42.28 8.36
C SER A 491 -13.41 -41.93 9.02
N MET A 492 -13.46 -41.21 10.16
CA MET A 492 -12.25 -40.84 10.91
C MET A 492 -11.43 -42.03 11.45
N ALA A 493 -11.96 -43.26 11.37
CA ALA A 493 -11.24 -44.47 11.74
C ALA A 493 -9.99 -44.72 10.87
N GLU A 494 -10.06 -44.46 9.57
CA GLU A 494 -8.90 -44.64 8.67
C GLU A 494 -7.82 -43.60 8.95
N LEU A 495 -8.20 -42.34 9.20
CA LEU A 495 -7.25 -41.30 9.60
C LEU A 495 -6.56 -41.67 10.93
N ARG A 496 -7.29 -42.15 11.94
CA ARG A 496 -6.69 -42.67 13.18
C ARG A 496 -5.72 -43.82 12.90
N GLY A 497 -6.05 -44.71 11.96
CA GLY A 497 -5.18 -45.80 11.52
C GLY A 497 -3.88 -45.30 10.89
N ILE A 498 -3.94 -44.29 10.03
CA ILE A 498 -2.77 -43.62 9.43
C ILE A 498 -1.89 -43.02 10.53
N LEU A 499 -2.49 -42.29 11.48
CA LEU A 499 -1.75 -41.64 12.57
C LEU A 499 -1.05 -42.68 13.47
N ALA A 500 -1.71 -43.79 13.81
CA ALA A 500 -1.12 -44.85 14.61
C ALA A 500 0.01 -45.61 13.88
N GLU A 501 -0.12 -45.81 12.56
CA GLU A 501 0.94 -46.37 11.73
C GLU A 501 2.15 -45.44 11.67
N ALA A 502 1.91 -44.15 11.41
CA ALA A 502 2.95 -43.14 11.34
C ALA A 502 3.73 -43.02 12.67
N GLU A 503 3.03 -43.06 13.80
CA GLU A 503 3.65 -43.03 15.13
C GLU A 503 4.61 -44.20 15.33
N ARG A 504 4.16 -45.43 15.02
CA ARG A 504 4.96 -46.66 15.17
C ARG A 504 6.25 -46.61 14.34
N ARG A 505 6.22 -45.88 13.23
CA ARG A 505 7.32 -45.79 12.27
C ARG A 505 8.13 -44.49 12.38
N GLY A 506 7.77 -43.57 13.28
CA GLY A 506 8.43 -42.27 13.43
C GLY A 506 8.25 -41.35 12.23
N ILE A 507 7.09 -41.39 11.58
CA ILE A 507 6.77 -40.61 10.37
C ILE A 507 6.02 -39.35 10.77
N LEU A 508 6.44 -38.20 10.24
CA LEU A 508 5.73 -36.93 10.40
C LEU A 508 4.56 -36.86 9.42
N VAL A 509 3.35 -36.66 9.94
CA VAL A 509 2.13 -36.46 9.12
C VAL A 509 1.81 -34.98 9.08
N VAL A 510 1.69 -34.44 7.88
CA VAL A 510 1.21 -33.07 7.62
C VAL A 510 -0.14 -33.16 6.92
N LEU A 511 -1.18 -32.67 7.59
CA LEU A 511 -2.51 -32.55 7.00
C LEU A 511 -2.66 -31.13 6.43
N ASP A 512 -2.77 -31.00 5.11
CA ASP A 512 -3.10 -29.73 4.45
C ASP A 512 -4.63 -29.60 4.34
N GLU A 513 -5.16 -28.59 5.02
CA GLU A 513 -6.60 -28.32 5.09
C GLU A 513 -6.96 -27.00 4.38
N SER A 514 -6.01 -26.41 3.66
CA SER A 514 -6.12 -25.08 3.04
C SER A 514 -7.24 -25.00 1.98
N ALA A 515 -7.49 -26.09 1.26
CA ALA A 515 -8.57 -26.15 0.27
C ALA A 515 -9.97 -26.11 0.93
N PHE A 516 -10.10 -26.51 2.19
CA PHE A 516 -11.38 -26.74 2.85
C PHE A 516 -11.66 -25.78 4.00
N PHE A 517 -10.64 -25.15 4.57
CA PHE A 517 -10.81 -24.16 5.62
C PHE A 517 -11.19 -22.78 5.08
N ASN A 518 -12.05 -22.07 5.82
CA ASN A 518 -12.39 -20.66 5.65
C ASN A 518 -12.33 -19.99 7.02
N ILE A 519 -11.64 -18.85 7.13
CA ILE A 519 -11.77 -18.03 8.34
C ILE A 519 -13.07 -17.25 8.21
N THR A 520 -14.05 -17.59 9.03
CA THR A 520 -15.37 -16.96 9.04
C THR A 520 -15.95 -16.96 10.46
N ALA A 521 -17.01 -16.16 10.66
CA ALA A 521 -17.81 -16.17 11.88
C ALA A 521 -18.77 -17.38 11.95
N GLU A 522 -19.01 -18.05 10.82
CA GLU A 522 -19.82 -19.26 10.75
C GLU A 522 -18.94 -20.51 10.91
N VAL A 523 -19.35 -21.46 11.73
CA VAL A 523 -18.62 -22.74 11.85
C VAL A 523 -19.33 -23.78 10.99
N GLU A 524 -18.65 -24.27 9.96
CA GLU A 524 -19.13 -25.43 9.21
C GLU A 524 -19.05 -26.68 10.10
N PRO A 525 -20.12 -27.52 10.16
CA PRO A 525 -20.10 -28.73 10.95
C PRO A 525 -19.17 -29.78 10.33
N ARG A 526 -18.54 -30.64 11.16
CA ARG A 526 -17.65 -31.74 10.74
C ARG A 526 -16.33 -31.28 10.09
N THR A 527 -15.78 -30.16 10.56
CA THR A 527 -14.43 -29.74 10.16
C THR A 527 -13.37 -30.67 10.76
N LEU A 528 -12.19 -30.72 10.13
CA LEU A 528 -11.03 -31.42 10.69
C LEU A 528 -10.68 -30.88 12.09
N PHE A 529 -10.94 -29.61 12.37
CA PHE A 529 -10.74 -29.00 13.68
C PHE A 529 -11.61 -29.61 14.78
N GLU A 530 -12.88 -29.92 14.51
CA GLU A 530 -13.74 -30.62 15.49
C GLU A 530 -13.19 -32.00 15.84
N PHE A 531 -12.61 -32.70 14.86
CA PHE A 531 -11.91 -33.95 15.11
C PHE A 531 -10.66 -33.69 15.97
N LEU A 532 -9.79 -32.77 15.56
CA LEU A 532 -8.56 -32.45 16.31
C LEU A 532 -8.85 -32.05 17.75
N ALA A 533 -9.92 -31.29 18.01
CA ALA A 533 -10.32 -30.86 19.35
C ALA A 533 -10.77 -32.03 20.25
N ARG A 534 -11.25 -33.15 19.67
CA ARG A 534 -11.76 -34.33 20.38
C ARG A 534 -10.75 -35.47 20.50
N GLU A 535 -9.68 -35.44 19.72
CA GLU A 535 -8.67 -36.48 19.70
C GLU A 535 -7.46 -36.14 20.58
N PRO A 536 -6.75 -37.15 21.12
CA PRO A 536 -5.44 -36.92 21.68
C PRO A 536 -4.51 -36.39 20.57
N HIS A 537 -3.99 -35.17 20.73
CA HIS A 537 -3.12 -34.54 19.75
C HIS A 537 -1.83 -35.33 19.54
N PRO A 538 -1.67 -36.07 18.42
CA PRO A 538 -0.47 -36.85 18.18
C PRO A 538 0.70 -35.90 17.98
N SER A 539 1.82 -36.20 18.63
CA SER A 539 2.99 -35.31 18.63
C SER A 539 3.70 -35.27 17.26
N HIS A 540 3.45 -36.24 16.38
CA HIS A 540 3.91 -36.37 15.00
C HIS A 540 2.88 -35.89 13.95
N LEU A 541 1.84 -35.17 14.37
CA LEU A 541 0.84 -34.58 13.48
C LEU A 541 0.97 -33.05 13.47
N VAL A 542 1.19 -32.48 12.29
CA VAL A 542 1.09 -31.04 12.02
C VAL A 542 -0.07 -30.83 11.07
N VAL A 543 -0.86 -29.79 11.29
CA VAL A 543 -1.90 -29.38 10.37
C VAL A 543 -1.53 -28.02 9.78
N LEU A 544 -1.58 -27.95 8.46
CA LEU A 544 -1.19 -26.82 7.65
C LEU A 544 -2.44 -26.16 7.09
N TYR A 545 -2.55 -24.84 7.32
CA TYR A 545 -3.65 -24.01 6.86
C TYR A 545 -3.13 -22.77 6.17
N GLY A 546 -3.09 -22.79 4.84
CA GLY A 546 -2.88 -21.60 4.04
C GLY A 546 -4.16 -20.79 3.90
N LEU A 547 -4.06 -19.48 4.14
CA LEU A 547 -5.15 -18.52 4.04
C LEU A 547 -5.36 -18.08 2.59
N ILE A 548 -5.57 -19.03 1.70
CA ILE A 548 -5.53 -18.87 0.23
C ILE A 548 -6.84 -18.33 -0.37
N LYS A 549 -7.88 -18.13 0.44
CA LYS A 549 -9.22 -17.72 0.00
C LYS A 549 -9.51 -16.27 0.37
N ASN A 550 -8.48 -15.44 0.38
CA ASN A 550 -8.59 -14.03 0.71
C ASN A 550 -9.28 -13.28 -0.44
N ALA A 551 -10.57 -12.96 -0.29
CA ALA A 551 -11.32 -12.23 -1.32
C ALA A 551 -10.94 -10.75 -1.42
N VAL A 552 -10.31 -10.19 -0.39
CA VAL A 552 -9.95 -8.76 -0.31
C VAL A 552 -8.60 -8.52 -1.00
N PHE A 553 -7.61 -9.34 -0.65
CA PHE A 553 -6.26 -9.33 -1.24
C PHE A 553 -5.89 -10.76 -1.64
N PRO A 554 -6.24 -11.21 -2.87
CA PRO A 554 -6.07 -12.61 -3.28
C PRO A 554 -4.65 -13.15 -3.25
N ASP A 555 -3.67 -12.26 -3.36
CA ASP A 555 -2.24 -12.56 -3.30
C ASP A 555 -1.67 -12.50 -1.87
N TRP A 556 -2.43 -12.04 -0.88
CA TRP A 556 -1.99 -12.03 0.52
C TRP A 556 -2.30 -13.36 1.17
N GLU A 557 -1.28 -14.20 1.24
CA GLU A 557 -1.32 -15.48 1.92
C GLU A 557 -0.57 -15.39 3.26
N LEU A 558 -1.01 -16.17 4.25
CA LEU A 558 -0.20 -16.66 5.36
C LEU A 558 -0.52 -18.13 5.54
N THR A 559 0.43 -18.90 6.07
CA THR A 559 0.21 -20.31 6.39
C THR A 559 0.42 -20.59 7.87
N LEU A 560 -0.57 -21.20 8.50
CA LEU A 560 -0.53 -21.59 9.91
C LEU A 560 -0.18 -23.08 10.00
N LEU A 561 0.87 -23.41 10.75
CA LEU A 561 1.22 -24.78 11.13
C LEU A 561 0.82 -25.01 12.59
N LEU A 562 0.00 -26.04 12.85
CA LEU A 562 -0.69 -26.25 14.12
C LEU A 562 -0.96 -27.72 14.42
N PRO A 563 -0.66 -28.24 15.61
CA PRO A 563 0.38 -27.74 16.50
C PRO A 563 1.78 -27.94 15.92
N VAL A 564 2.75 -27.13 16.30
CA VAL A 564 4.17 -27.34 16.02
C VAL A 564 4.91 -27.62 17.32
N PRO A 565 5.46 -28.83 17.51
CA PRO A 565 6.22 -29.17 18.71
C PRO A 565 7.57 -28.44 18.74
N ALA A 566 8.09 -28.16 19.94
CA ALA A 566 9.30 -27.35 20.13
C ALA A 566 10.53 -27.82 19.31
N PRO A 567 10.86 -29.12 19.20
CA PRO A 567 11.97 -29.56 18.36
C PRO A 567 11.79 -29.23 16.87
N LEU A 568 10.56 -29.33 16.35
CA LEU A 568 10.26 -28.97 14.96
C LEU A 568 10.28 -27.45 14.77
N ARG A 569 9.75 -26.68 15.72
CA ARG A 569 9.78 -25.22 15.73
C ARG A 569 11.21 -24.69 15.58
N ALA A 570 12.15 -25.18 16.38
CA ALA A 570 13.55 -24.77 16.30
C ALA A 570 14.14 -25.02 14.91
N GLY A 571 13.87 -26.20 14.33
CA GLY A 571 14.30 -26.52 12.96
C GLY A 571 13.65 -25.64 11.90
N LEU A 572 12.38 -25.26 12.09
CA LEU A 572 11.64 -24.38 11.18
C LEU A 572 12.15 -22.93 11.27
N GLU A 573 12.50 -22.43 12.45
CA GLU A 573 13.07 -21.10 12.65
C GLU A 573 14.43 -20.97 11.94
N VAL A 574 15.30 -21.98 12.07
CA VAL A 574 16.57 -22.04 11.34
C VAL A 574 16.33 -22.08 9.83
N ALA A 575 15.42 -22.94 9.37
CA ALA A 575 15.07 -23.03 7.94
C ALA A 575 14.48 -21.71 7.43
N ALA A 576 13.62 -21.05 8.20
CA ALA A 576 13.03 -19.77 7.87
C ALA A 576 14.09 -18.68 7.72
N GLU A 577 15.01 -18.56 8.68
CA GLU A 577 16.07 -17.55 8.69
C GLU A 577 16.92 -17.60 7.40
N VAL A 578 17.29 -18.79 6.93
CA VAL A 578 18.13 -18.97 5.73
C VAL A 578 17.36 -18.95 4.41
N THR A 579 16.03 -19.09 4.44
CA THR A 579 15.21 -19.12 3.21
C THR A 579 14.52 -17.78 2.96
N TYR A 580 13.50 -17.44 3.75
CA TYR A 580 12.72 -16.21 3.57
C TYR A 580 13.04 -15.11 4.60
N SER A 581 13.73 -15.47 5.67
CA SER A 581 14.06 -14.68 6.84
C SER A 581 12.85 -14.18 7.62
N ARG A 582 11.99 -13.32 7.05
CA ARG A 582 10.89 -12.66 7.76
C ARG A 582 9.59 -12.64 6.96
N ILE A 583 8.47 -12.64 7.67
CA ILE A 583 7.12 -12.54 7.12
C ILE A 583 6.76 -11.06 6.87
N SER A 584 5.82 -10.81 5.96
CA SER A 584 5.32 -9.47 5.68
C SER A 584 4.49 -8.92 6.84
N THR A 585 4.97 -7.84 7.46
CA THR A 585 4.29 -7.10 8.53
C THR A 585 2.93 -6.57 8.06
N LEU A 586 2.85 -6.08 6.82
CA LEU A 586 1.61 -5.60 6.23
C LEU A 586 0.49 -6.67 6.21
N VAL A 587 0.83 -7.88 5.72
CA VAL A 587 -0.10 -9.01 5.63
C VAL A 587 -0.48 -9.51 7.03
N GLN A 588 0.47 -9.54 7.97
CA GLN A 588 0.14 -9.87 9.35
C GLN A 588 -0.86 -8.89 9.95
N TRP A 589 -0.67 -7.57 9.80
CA TRP A 589 -1.62 -6.58 10.33
C TRP A 589 -3.02 -6.73 9.75
N PHE A 590 -3.13 -7.14 8.48
CA PHE A 590 -4.43 -7.47 7.89
C PHE A 590 -5.09 -8.64 8.61
N TYR A 591 -4.40 -9.77 8.73
CA TYR A 591 -4.98 -10.94 9.40
C TYR A 591 -5.17 -10.75 10.91
N GLU A 592 -4.30 -10.02 11.59
CA GLU A 592 -4.50 -9.63 13.00
C GLU A 592 -5.82 -8.88 13.16
N ARG A 593 -6.08 -7.91 12.28
CA ARG A 593 -7.36 -7.20 12.28
C ARG A 593 -8.52 -8.14 11.97
N THR A 594 -8.42 -8.98 10.94
CA THR A 594 -9.47 -9.93 10.57
C THR A 594 -9.82 -10.87 11.73
N PHE A 595 -8.83 -11.47 12.40
CA PHE A 595 -9.06 -12.32 13.56
C PHE A 595 -9.62 -11.53 14.75
N ALA A 596 -9.16 -10.30 15.00
CA ALA A 596 -9.68 -9.45 16.06
C ALA A 596 -11.16 -9.09 15.84
N GLU A 597 -11.55 -8.76 14.60
CA GLU A 597 -12.93 -8.46 14.21
C GLU A 597 -13.83 -9.70 14.39
N LEU A 598 -13.39 -10.88 13.94
CA LEU A 598 -14.12 -12.13 14.13
C LEU A 598 -14.32 -12.50 15.60
N LEU A 599 -13.31 -12.22 16.43
CA LEU A 599 -13.38 -12.44 17.87
C LEU A 599 -14.26 -11.42 18.61
N ALA A 600 -14.55 -10.26 18.01
CA ALA A 600 -15.40 -9.23 18.61
C ALA A 600 -16.89 -9.63 18.64
N PHE A 601 -17.35 -10.43 17.68
CA PHE A 601 -18.76 -10.83 17.58
C PHE A 601 -19.17 -11.96 18.52
N ARG A 602 -18.22 -12.80 18.99
CA ARG A 602 -18.49 -13.96 19.85
C ARG A 602 -17.97 -13.74 21.26
N ILE A 603 -18.81 -13.14 22.09
CA ILE A 603 -18.53 -12.86 23.52
C ILE A 603 -18.60 -14.17 24.31
N ALA A 604 -17.49 -14.57 24.92
CA ALA A 604 -17.44 -15.68 25.88
C ALA A 604 -17.42 -15.13 27.31
N PHE A 605 -18.29 -15.66 28.18
CA PHE A 605 -18.38 -15.27 29.59
C PHE A 605 -17.62 -16.22 30.53
N ALA A 606 -17.04 -17.30 30.00
CA ALA A 606 -16.27 -18.28 30.76
C ALA A 606 -14.77 -18.01 30.63
N GLU A 607 -14.01 -18.34 31.69
CA GLU A 607 -12.55 -18.27 31.64
C GLU A 607 -11.98 -19.25 30.60
N PRO A 608 -10.95 -18.86 29.83
CA PRO A 608 -10.28 -19.76 28.90
C PRO A 608 -9.63 -20.91 29.67
N GLN A 609 -9.91 -22.16 29.26
CA GLN A 609 -9.16 -23.30 29.78
C GLN A 609 -7.76 -23.36 29.17
N PRO A 610 -6.73 -23.77 29.93
CA PRO A 610 -5.38 -23.93 29.40
C PRO A 610 -5.34 -25.03 28.32
N PRO A 611 -4.36 -24.97 27.40
CA PRO A 611 -4.13 -26.06 26.45
C PRO A 611 -3.76 -27.36 27.20
N PRO A 612 -4.16 -28.53 26.67
CA PRO A 612 -3.79 -29.81 27.27
C PRO A 612 -2.27 -30.03 27.20
N GLU A 613 -1.69 -30.69 28.21
CA GLU A 613 -0.28 -31.11 28.17
C GLU A 613 -0.05 -32.09 27.01
N ARG A 614 1.10 -31.93 26.33
CA ARG A 614 1.48 -32.73 25.16
C ARG A 614 2.83 -33.39 25.39
N GLY A 615 2.96 -34.64 24.95
CA GLY A 615 4.23 -35.35 24.95
C GLY A 615 5.25 -34.68 24.03
N THR A 616 6.55 -34.88 24.30
CA THR A 616 7.63 -34.42 23.41
C THR A 616 7.82 -35.44 22.28
N PRO A 617 7.55 -35.10 21.01
CA PRO A 617 7.64 -36.05 19.90
C PRO A 617 9.06 -36.45 19.54
N GLN A 618 9.18 -37.64 18.95
CA GLN A 618 10.30 -37.99 18.08
C GLN A 618 10.00 -37.48 16.66
N VAL A 619 10.43 -36.27 16.34
CA VAL A 619 10.29 -35.69 14.99
C VAL A 619 11.51 -36.03 14.15
N PRO A 620 11.36 -36.45 12.88
CA PRO A 620 12.48 -36.58 11.95
C PRO A 620 13.29 -35.27 11.87
N ARG A 621 14.61 -35.38 11.79
CA ARG A 621 15.52 -34.22 11.70
C ARG A 621 16.55 -34.48 10.61
N SER A 622 16.76 -33.48 9.75
CA SER A 622 17.76 -33.55 8.68
C SER A 622 19.17 -33.30 9.21
N ARG A 623 20.17 -33.89 8.55
CA ARG A 623 21.59 -33.56 8.78
C ARG A 623 21.88 -32.12 8.39
N ARG A 624 21.17 -31.60 7.39
CA ARG A 624 21.28 -30.21 6.94
C ARG A 624 21.00 -29.23 8.09
N ILE A 625 19.84 -29.33 8.76
CA ILE A 625 19.53 -28.44 9.89
C ILE A 625 20.50 -28.62 11.05
N ALA A 626 20.89 -29.86 11.37
CA ALA A 626 21.87 -30.11 12.41
C ALA A 626 23.23 -29.40 12.15
N ARG A 627 23.65 -29.29 10.89
CA ARG A 627 24.84 -28.50 10.50
C ARG A 627 24.59 -27.00 10.62
N LEU A 628 23.42 -26.52 10.17
CA LEU A 628 23.08 -25.10 10.27
C LEU A 628 23.05 -24.62 11.73
N GLU A 629 22.45 -25.37 12.63
CA GLU A 629 22.39 -25.03 14.07
C GLU A 629 23.77 -24.94 14.74
N ALA A 630 24.81 -25.54 14.15
CA ALA A 630 26.18 -25.43 14.65
C ALA A 630 26.83 -24.07 14.33
N PHE A 631 26.25 -23.27 13.44
CA PHE A 631 26.72 -21.90 13.21
C PHE A 631 26.37 -21.01 14.40
N SER A 632 27.30 -20.13 14.78
CA SER A 632 27.12 -19.12 15.83
C SER A 632 25.92 -18.21 15.60
N ALA A 633 25.45 -18.09 14.35
CA ALA A 633 24.23 -17.38 13.97
C ALA A 633 22.95 -17.91 14.64
N PHE A 634 22.92 -19.19 14.99
CA PHE A 634 21.78 -19.87 15.62
C PHE A 634 22.06 -20.30 17.06
N ALA A 635 23.14 -19.78 17.65
CA ALA A 635 23.42 -20.01 19.07
C ALA A 635 22.27 -19.45 19.94
N PRO A 636 22.03 -20.02 21.13
CA PRO A 636 21.02 -19.52 22.05
C PRO A 636 21.15 -18.01 22.29
N LYS A 637 19.99 -17.32 22.32
CA LYS A 637 19.93 -15.88 22.59
C LYS A 637 20.61 -15.59 23.93
N VAL A 638 21.53 -14.63 23.96
CA VAL A 638 22.28 -14.23 25.17
C VAL A 638 21.43 -13.42 26.17
N PHE A 639 20.17 -13.12 25.82
CA PHE A 639 19.29 -12.25 26.59
C PHE A 639 17.97 -12.94 26.95
N ARG A 640 17.31 -12.44 27.99
CA ARG A 640 15.97 -12.88 28.40
C ARG A 640 14.90 -12.15 27.60
N GLU A 641 13.90 -12.88 27.10
CA GLU A 641 12.87 -12.27 26.26
C GLU A 641 11.95 -11.31 27.04
N GLU A 642 11.73 -11.62 28.33
CA GLU A 642 10.84 -10.90 29.24
C GLU A 642 11.48 -9.65 29.88
N ASP A 643 12.77 -9.42 29.62
CA ASP A 643 13.50 -8.28 30.15
C ASP A 643 13.00 -6.96 29.55
N ARG A 644 12.32 -6.16 30.37
CA ARG A 644 11.74 -4.87 29.98
C ARG A 644 12.76 -3.75 29.88
N GLU A 645 13.96 -3.91 30.45
CA GLU A 645 15.02 -2.90 30.39
C GLU A 645 15.97 -3.13 29.21
N ARG A 646 15.75 -4.21 28.45
CA ARG A 646 16.59 -4.64 27.35
C ARG A 646 16.64 -3.62 26.21
N ILE A 647 17.85 -3.30 25.77
CA ILE A 647 18.10 -2.53 24.55
C ILE A 647 18.83 -3.44 23.55
N ARG A 648 18.21 -3.67 22.38
CA ARG A 648 18.75 -4.52 21.32
C ARG A 648 19.62 -3.70 20.39
N LEU A 649 20.94 -3.89 20.42
CA LEU A 649 21.88 -3.36 19.41
C LEU A 649 22.40 -4.48 18.50
N ASP A 650 21.85 -5.68 18.60
CA ASP A 650 22.23 -6.85 17.81
C ASP A 650 21.35 -7.03 16.56
N TYR A 651 20.19 -6.36 16.50
CA TYR A 651 19.22 -6.52 15.43
C TYR A 651 19.35 -5.42 14.38
N GLY A 652 19.64 -5.80 13.12
CA GLY A 652 19.99 -4.87 12.04
C GLY A 652 18.81 -4.16 11.39
N GLU A 653 17.86 -3.68 12.18
CA GLU A 653 16.68 -2.96 11.73
C GLU A 653 16.94 -1.45 11.64
N ASN A 654 16.44 -0.82 10.57
CA ASN A 654 16.47 0.64 10.46
C ASN A 654 15.13 1.19 10.95
N GLU A 655 15.10 1.74 12.17
CA GLU A 655 13.90 2.30 12.79
C GLU A 655 13.67 3.78 12.42
N SER A 656 14.20 4.23 11.28
CA SER A 656 13.85 5.54 10.72
C SER A 656 12.41 5.51 10.18
N PRO A 657 11.69 6.66 10.16
CA PRO A 657 10.41 6.79 9.49
C PRO A 657 10.46 6.31 8.03
N LEU A 658 9.32 5.87 7.48
CA LEU A 658 9.19 5.54 6.07
C LEU A 658 9.35 6.79 5.19
N PRO A 659 9.95 6.66 4.00
CA PRO A 659 10.00 7.77 3.04
C PRO A 659 8.58 8.13 2.55
N PRO A 660 8.24 9.43 2.41
CA PRO A 660 6.90 9.87 2.02
C PRO A 660 6.37 9.21 0.73
N PRO A 661 7.16 9.08 -0.36
CA PRO A 661 6.71 8.40 -1.57
C PRO A 661 6.28 6.94 -1.37
N LEU A 662 6.91 6.22 -0.44
CA LEU A 662 6.57 4.83 -0.14
C LEU A 662 5.33 4.74 0.75
N LEU A 663 5.23 5.63 1.73
CA LEU A 663 4.10 5.72 2.66
C LEU A 663 2.80 6.06 1.92
N GLU A 664 2.81 7.07 1.06
CA GLU A 664 1.69 7.39 0.16
C GLU A 664 1.38 6.22 -0.78
N GLY A 665 2.44 5.60 -1.32
CA GLY A 665 2.32 4.46 -2.22
C GLY A 665 1.67 3.26 -1.57
N LEU A 666 1.94 3.02 -0.30
CA LEU A 666 1.34 1.94 0.46
C LEU A 666 -0.15 2.15 0.66
N VAL A 667 -0.56 3.35 1.07
CA VAL A 667 -1.99 3.69 1.22
C VAL A 667 -2.72 3.59 -0.12
N ALA A 668 -2.18 4.19 -1.17
CA ALA A 668 -2.77 4.15 -2.51
C ALA A 668 -2.83 2.73 -3.08
N ALA A 669 -1.76 1.94 -2.93
CA ALA A 669 -1.71 0.58 -3.45
C ALA A 669 -2.65 -0.37 -2.72
N CYS A 670 -2.88 -0.16 -1.42
CA CYS A 670 -3.87 -0.92 -0.64
C CYS A 670 -5.32 -0.51 -0.97
N ALA A 671 -5.57 0.76 -1.32
CA ALA A 671 -6.89 1.26 -1.69
C ALA A 671 -7.31 0.86 -3.11
N ALA A 672 -6.34 0.72 -4.02
CA ALA A 672 -6.59 0.49 -5.43
C ALA A 672 -7.44 -0.79 -5.71
N PRO A 673 -8.27 -0.77 -6.77
CA PRO A 673 -9.01 -1.94 -7.23
C PRO A 673 -8.07 -3.11 -7.59
N ARG A 674 -8.63 -4.32 -7.57
CA ARG A 674 -7.92 -5.56 -7.89
C ARG A 674 -8.47 -6.15 -9.19
N ASP A 675 -7.78 -5.90 -10.30
CA ASP A 675 -8.14 -6.48 -11.59
C ASP A 675 -7.19 -7.64 -11.95
N ALA A 676 -7.72 -8.65 -12.66
CA ALA A 676 -6.92 -9.78 -13.12
C ALA A 676 -5.88 -9.31 -14.16
N GLY A 677 -4.60 -9.60 -13.93
CA GLY A 677 -3.50 -9.27 -14.85
C GLY A 677 -2.79 -7.94 -14.59
N ASP A 678 -3.04 -7.31 -13.44
CA ASP A 678 -2.43 -6.05 -13.04
C ASP A 678 -0.90 -6.09 -13.03
N GLN A 679 -0.28 -5.27 -13.89
CA GLN A 679 1.17 -5.03 -13.87
C GLN A 679 1.51 -4.04 -12.75
N HIS A 680 2.58 -4.32 -12.00
CA HIS A 680 3.05 -3.44 -10.93
C HIS A 680 4.18 -2.49 -11.36
N GLY A 681 4.82 -2.70 -12.52
CA GLY A 681 5.87 -1.80 -13.07
C GLY A 681 7.15 -1.70 -12.21
N LEU A 682 7.36 -2.62 -11.27
CA LEU A 682 8.44 -2.53 -10.28
C LEU A 682 9.81 -2.79 -10.92
N ALA A 683 9.91 -3.71 -11.87
CA ALA A 683 11.18 -4.01 -12.53
C ALA A 683 11.67 -2.80 -13.35
N GLU A 684 10.77 -2.12 -14.05
CA GLU A 684 11.03 -0.87 -14.77
C GLU A 684 11.47 0.25 -13.81
N ALA A 685 10.78 0.39 -12.68
CA ALA A 685 11.13 1.38 -11.67
C ALA A 685 12.50 1.10 -11.04
N VAL A 686 12.82 -0.17 -10.72
CA VAL A 686 14.14 -0.59 -10.22
C VAL A 686 15.23 -0.35 -11.28
N ALA A 687 14.95 -0.61 -12.56
CA ALA A 687 15.90 -0.33 -13.64
C ALA A 687 16.24 1.17 -13.73
N ALA A 688 15.24 2.06 -13.62
CA ALA A 688 15.46 3.50 -13.57
C ALA A 688 16.28 3.92 -12.33
N PHE A 689 15.96 3.35 -11.17
CA PHE A 689 16.74 3.56 -9.94
C PHE A 689 18.20 3.15 -10.09
N LEU A 690 18.47 1.96 -10.63
CA LEU A 690 19.83 1.44 -10.84
C LEU A 690 20.62 2.28 -11.85
N LEU A 691 19.95 2.80 -12.90
CA LEU A 691 20.59 3.69 -13.85
C LEU A 691 21.09 4.97 -13.16
N GLU A 692 20.24 5.64 -12.37
CA GLU A 692 20.62 6.90 -11.72
C GLU A 692 21.62 6.70 -10.57
N THR A 693 21.50 5.62 -9.81
CA THR A 693 22.27 5.44 -8.58
C THR A 693 23.54 4.62 -8.76
N ARG A 694 23.59 3.70 -9.73
CA ARG A 694 24.76 2.85 -10.01
C ARG A 694 25.39 3.17 -11.37
N GLY A 695 24.74 3.98 -12.21
CA GLY A 695 25.24 4.33 -13.55
C GLY A 695 25.07 3.20 -14.57
N VAL A 696 24.22 2.21 -14.29
CA VAL A 696 24.14 0.96 -15.06
C VAL A 696 22.71 0.72 -15.52
N ARG A 697 22.55 0.56 -16.83
CA ARG A 697 21.27 0.17 -17.43
C ARG A 697 21.07 -1.34 -17.36
N TYR A 698 19.89 -1.71 -16.88
CA TYR A 698 19.32 -3.05 -16.94
C TYR A 698 17.99 -3.01 -17.69
N GLU A 699 17.68 -4.09 -18.39
CA GLU A 699 16.33 -4.30 -18.91
C GLU A 699 15.44 -4.95 -17.84
N PRO A 700 14.10 -4.74 -17.84
CA PRO A 700 13.22 -5.33 -16.81
C PRO A 700 13.34 -6.86 -16.70
N GLY A 701 13.62 -7.54 -17.80
CA GLY A 701 13.86 -9.00 -17.84
C GLY A 701 15.14 -9.46 -17.14
N GLU A 702 16.07 -8.55 -16.84
CA GLU A 702 17.34 -8.79 -16.13
C GLU A 702 17.19 -8.61 -14.61
N ILE A 703 15.98 -8.31 -14.15
CA ILE A 703 15.64 -8.11 -12.75
C ILE A 703 14.71 -9.25 -12.29
N THR A 704 15.06 -9.85 -11.15
CA THR A 704 14.20 -10.79 -10.41
C THR A 704 13.76 -10.12 -9.11
N LEU A 705 12.47 -10.21 -8.81
CA LEU A 705 11.85 -9.64 -7.62
C LEU A 705 11.43 -10.77 -6.68
N ALA A 706 11.51 -10.53 -5.37
CA ALA A 706 11.13 -11.52 -4.35
C ALA A 706 10.76 -10.83 -3.03
N PRO A 707 10.17 -11.57 -2.05
CA PRO A 707 9.87 -11.06 -0.72
C PRO A 707 11.11 -10.82 0.17
N GLY A 708 12.08 -10.03 -0.32
CA GLY A 708 13.34 -9.70 0.33
C GLY A 708 14.58 -10.28 -0.37
N VAL A 709 15.76 -9.88 0.11
CA VAL A 709 17.06 -10.33 -0.44
C VAL A 709 17.41 -11.77 -0.07
N TRP A 710 17.00 -12.24 1.11
CA TRP A 710 17.29 -13.61 1.57
C TRP A 710 16.71 -14.70 0.66
N PRO A 711 15.43 -14.64 0.26
CA PRO A 711 14.91 -15.56 -0.75
C PRO A 711 15.74 -15.55 -2.04
N LEU A 712 16.13 -14.36 -2.54
CA LEU A 712 16.95 -14.26 -3.75
C LEU A 712 18.32 -14.93 -3.59
N MET A 713 18.98 -14.72 -2.44
CA MET A 713 20.28 -15.31 -2.15
C MET A 713 20.20 -16.85 -2.06
N HIS A 714 19.23 -17.37 -1.30
CA HIS A 714 18.99 -18.81 -1.20
C HIS A 714 18.70 -19.44 -2.56
N HIS A 715 17.78 -18.82 -3.31
CA HIS A 715 17.37 -19.33 -4.61
C HIS A 715 18.43 -19.19 -5.70
N LEU A 716 19.31 -18.19 -5.60
CA LEU A 716 20.52 -18.09 -6.41
C LEU A 716 21.44 -19.30 -6.18
N GLY A 717 21.65 -19.67 -4.91
CA GLY A 717 22.43 -20.87 -4.57
C GLY A 717 21.83 -22.17 -5.14
N VAL A 718 20.50 -22.33 -5.05
CA VAL A 718 19.78 -23.47 -5.66
C VAL A 718 19.95 -23.48 -7.18
N ALA A 719 19.75 -22.33 -7.83
CA ALA A 719 19.87 -22.20 -9.29
C ALA A 719 21.29 -22.54 -9.77
N LEU A 720 22.32 -22.01 -9.10
CA LEU A 720 23.72 -22.28 -9.43
C LEU A 720 24.08 -23.75 -9.26
N ARG A 721 23.61 -24.40 -8.19
CA ARG A 721 23.81 -25.84 -7.99
C ARG A 721 23.22 -26.66 -9.15
N ARG A 722 22.02 -26.30 -9.62
CA ARG A 722 21.37 -26.95 -10.78
C ARG A 722 22.17 -26.73 -12.07
N LEU A 723 22.58 -25.49 -12.33
CA LEU A 723 23.34 -25.12 -13.53
C LEU A 723 24.73 -25.79 -13.56
N LEU A 724 25.40 -25.91 -12.42
CA LEU A 724 26.72 -26.53 -12.31
C LEU A 724 26.66 -28.07 -12.26
N GLY A 725 25.52 -28.66 -11.89
CA GLY A 725 25.38 -30.12 -11.68
C GLY A 725 26.17 -30.65 -10.48
N ARG A 726 26.69 -29.77 -9.61
CA ARG A 726 27.46 -30.09 -8.40
C ARG A 726 27.29 -28.97 -7.36
N ALA A 727 27.78 -29.20 -6.14
CA ALA A 727 27.86 -28.16 -5.12
C ALA A 727 28.68 -26.96 -5.64
N PRO A 728 28.15 -25.72 -5.54
CA PRO A 728 28.91 -24.52 -5.87
C PRO A 728 29.99 -24.29 -4.81
N ARG A 729 31.19 -23.89 -5.26
CA ARG A 729 32.27 -23.42 -4.38
C ARG A 729 32.13 -21.92 -4.20
N VAL A 730 31.90 -21.48 -2.96
CA VAL A 730 31.53 -20.11 -2.66
C VAL A 730 32.57 -19.50 -1.72
N PHE A 731 33.25 -18.47 -2.20
CA PHE A 731 34.10 -17.63 -1.37
C PHE A 731 33.28 -16.51 -0.75
N ILE A 732 33.29 -16.39 0.58
CA ILE A 732 32.60 -15.31 1.29
C ILE A 732 33.65 -14.49 2.05
N ALA A 733 33.74 -13.20 1.73
CA ALA A 733 34.68 -12.30 2.37
C ALA A 733 34.34 -12.08 3.86
N ARG A 734 35.28 -12.35 4.76
CA ARG A 734 35.16 -12.04 6.20
C ARG A 734 35.77 -10.68 6.55
N PRO A 735 35.24 -9.98 7.57
CA PRO A 735 34.07 -10.35 8.38
C PRO A 735 32.77 -10.17 7.58
N CYS A 736 31.73 -10.95 7.91
CA CYS A 736 30.46 -10.94 7.17
C CYS A 736 29.25 -11.04 8.11
N TYR A 737 28.05 -10.83 7.56
CA TYR A 737 26.80 -11.04 8.28
C TYR A 737 26.65 -12.53 8.63
N GLY A 738 26.42 -12.85 9.90
CA GLY A 738 26.48 -14.23 10.42
C GLY A 738 25.53 -15.22 9.75
N VAL A 739 24.41 -14.77 9.20
CA VAL A 739 23.46 -15.63 8.46
C VAL A 739 23.88 -15.88 7.01
N LEU A 740 24.84 -15.11 6.48
CA LEU A 740 25.28 -15.24 5.09
C LEU A 740 25.93 -16.61 4.81
N PRO A 741 26.93 -17.09 5.58
CA PRO A 741 27.45 -18.45 5.40
C PRO A 741 26.39 -19.58 5.51
N PRO A 742 25.55 -19.65 6.56
CA PRO A 742 24.57 -20.73 6.65
C PRO A 742 23.52 -20.70 5.54
N THR A 743 23.22 -19.54 4.94
CA THR A 743 22.34 -19.47 3.76
C THR A 743 22.92 -20.23 2.57
N TRP A 744 24.23 -20.12 2.33
CA TRP A 744 24.90 -20.88 1.28
C TRP A 744 25.11 -22.36 1.68
N ASP A 745 25.36 -22.67 2.96
CA ASP A 745 25.40 -24.06 3.44
C ASP A 745 24.05 -24.76 3.28
N ALA A 746 22.93 -24.04 3.45
CA ALA A 746 21.57 -24.59 3.34
C ALA A 746 21.29 -25.16 1.94
N VAL A 747 21.89 -24.60 0.89
CA VAL A 747 21.79 -25.13 -0.48
C VAL A 747 22.82 -26.22 -0.79
N GLY A 748 23.71 -26.51 0.15
CA GLY A 748 24.79 -27.49 0.03
C GLY A 748 26.06 -26.96 -0.63
N ALA A 749 26.34 -25.66 -0.54
CA ALA A 749 27.56 -25.07 -1.09
C ALA A 749 28.83 -25.47 -0.30
N GLU A 750 29.97 -25.49 -0.97
CA GLU A 750 31.29 -25.62 -0.35
C GLU A 750 31.82 -24.22 -0.03
N LEU A 751 32.00 -23.89 1.25
CA LEU A 751 32.32 -22.53 1.70
C LEU A 751 33.83 -22.33 1.96
N ASP A 752 34.41 -21.29 1.36
CA ASP A 752 35.71 -20.71 1.75
C ASP A 752 35.46 -19.36 2.43
N LEU A 753 35.68 -19.29 3.74
CA LEU A 753 35.42 -18.10 4.55
C LEU A 753 36.75 -17.46 4.96
N ALA A 754 37.19 -16.44 4.22
CA ALA A 754 38.49 -15.80 4.41
C ALA A 754 38.43 -14.28 4.17
N PRO A 755 39.44 -13.50 4.62
CA PRO A 755 39.57 -12.09 4.26
C PRO A 755 39.65 -11.92 2.74
N LEU A 756 39.08 -10.83 2.19
CA LEU A 756 39.04 -10.60 0.74
C LEU A 756 40.43 -10.65 0.08
N SER A 757 41.49 -10.21 0.77
CA SER A 757 42.88 -10.26 0.28
C SER A 757 43.36 -11.68 -0.06
N ALA A 758 42.85 -12.71 0.62
CA ALA A 758 43.20 -14.10 0.38
C ALA A 758 42.64 -14.64 -0.94
N LEU A 759 41.62 -13.99 -1.52
CA LEU A 759 41.01 -14.39 -2.79
C LEU A 759 42.05 -14.52 -3.92
N SER A 760 43.06 -13.66 -3.90
CA SER A 760 44.15 -13.65 -4.88
C SER A 760 44.89 -14.99 -5.01
N GLU A 761 44.94 -15.80 -3.97
CA GLU A 761 45.62 -17.11 -3.95
C GLU A 761 44.74 -18.26 -4.50
N ARG A 762 43.43 -18.03 -4.68
CA ARG A 762 42.47 -19.04 -5.19
C ARG A 762 42.39 -18.92 -6.71
N ARG A 763 43.29 -19.57 -7.44
CA ARG A 763 43.39 -19.47 -8.91
C ARG A 763 43.21 -20.83 -9.59
N GLY A 764 42.77 -20.83 -10.85
CA GLY A 764 42.65 -22.01 -11.70
C GLY A 764 41.74 -23.08 -11.10
N ALA A 765 42.27 -24.29 -10.87
CA ALA A 765 41.49 -25.39 -10.31
C ALA A 765 40.92 -25.07 -8.91
N ASN A 766 41.54 -24.16 -8.15
CA ASN A 766 41.11 -23.76 -6.82
C ASN A 766 40.22 -22.50 -6.80
N ALA A 767 39.93 -21.90 -7.96
CA ALA A 767 39.07 -20.72 -8.03
C ALA A 767 37.64 -21.05 -7.60
N PRO A 768 36.95 -20.17 -6.85
CA PRO A 768 35.56 -20.37 -6.50
C PRO A 768 34.67 -20.22 -7.73
N ASP A 769 33.48 -20.81 -7.68
CA ASP A 769 32.44 -20.55 -8.68
C ASP A 769 31.77 -19.20 -8.42
N VAL A 770 31.69 -18.81 -7.15
CA VAL A 770 31.03 -17.58 -6.69
C VAL A 770 31.89 -16.86 -5.66
N VAL A 771 32.02 -15.55 -5.80
CA VAL A 771 32.56 -14.65 -4.78
C VAL A 771 31.41 -13.81 -4.23
N VAL A 772 31.25 -13.77 -2.92
CA VAL A 772 30.20 -13.00 -2.24
C VAL A 772 30.84 -11.90 -1.41
N ILE A 773 30.41 -10.66 -1.66
CA ILE A 773 30.76 -9.49 -0.88
C ILE A 773 29.49 -8.76 -0.42
N SER A 774 29.63 -7.98 0.65
CA SER A 774 28.61 -7.02 1.07
C SER A 774 29.24 -5.63 1.04
N GLN A 775 28.56 -4.66 0.42
CA GLN A 775 29.05 -3.31 0.29
C GLN A 775 27.93 -2.26 0.49
N PRO A 776 28.03 -1.41 1.52
CA PRO A 776 28.91 -1.49 2.68
C PRO A 776 28.91 -2.85 3.37
N SER A 777 30.05 -3.26 3.88
CA SER A 777 30.15 -4.52 4.63
C SER A 777 29.23 -4.49 5.85
N ASN A 778 28.40 -5.51 5.99
CA ASN A 778 27.87 -5.91 7.29
C ASN A 778 28.78 -7.04 7.80
N PRO A 779 29.59 -6.83 8.86
CA PRO A 779 29.27 -6.00 10.03
C PRO A 779 30.08 -4.70 10.20
N VAL A 780 31.12 -4.45 9.41
CA VAL A 780 32.11 -3.38 9.70
C VAL A 780 31.63 -1.99 9.27
N GLY A 781 30.78 -1.94 8.25
CA GLY A 781 30.25 -0.70 7.69
C GLY A 781 31.22 0.04 6.78
N ASN A 782 32.13 -0.66 6.09
CA ASN A 782 33.06 -0.05 5.14
C ASN A 782 32.65 -0.29 3.68
N TYR A 783 32.91 0.71 2.83
CA TYR A 783 32.96 0.52 1.38
C TYR A 783 34.36 0.05 0.98
N LEU A 784 34.45 -0.80 -0.04
CA LEU A 784 35.71 -1.09 -0.71
C LEU A 784 36.20 0.15 -1.45
N SER A 785 37.52 0.36 -1.43
CA SER A 785 38.16 1.40 -2.24
C SER A 785 38.02 1.11 -3.73
N HIS A 786 38.24 2.14 -4.55
CA HIS A 786 38.21 1.98 -6.01
C HIS A 786 39.23 0.94 -6.48
N GLU A 787 40.43 0.96 -5.90
CA GLU A 787 41.52 0.03 -6.19
C GLU A 787 41.15 -1.41 -5.83
N GLU A 788 40.53 -1.63 -4.67
CA GLU A 788 40.04 -2.95 -4.26
C GLU A 788 38.92 -3.46 -5.18
N LEU A 789 37.99 -2.58 -5.58
CA LEU A 789 36.92 -2.94 -6.52
C LEU A 789 37.48 -3.32 -7.89
N VAL A 790 38.48 -2.58 -8.40
CA VAL A 790 39.15 -2.90 -9.68
C VAL A 790 39.89 -4.23 -9.59
N ALA A 791 40.62 -4.48 -8.49
CA ALA A 791 41.34 -5.74 -8.29
C ALA A 791 40.37 -6.93 -8.20
N LEU A 792 39.24 -6.78 -7.48
CA LEU A 792 38.19 -7.78 -7.40
C LEU A 792 37.54 -8.02 -8.77
N ALA A 793 37.20 -6.96 -9.50
CA ALA A 793 36.60 -7.08 -10.82
C ALA A 793 37.54 -7.80 -11.80
N ALA A 794 38.83 -7.46 -11.79
CA ALA A 794 39.83 -8.13 -12.63
C ALA A 794 39.92 -9.63 -12.30
N TYR A 795 39.98 -9.98 -11.01
CA TYR A 795 39.95 -11.38 -10.55
C TYR A 795 38.73 -12.14 -11.09
N VAL A 796 37.53 -11.55 -10.94
CA VAL A 796 36.26 -12.20 -11.32
C VAL A 796 36.20 -12.47 -12.82
N VAL A 797 36.70 -11.54 -13.63
CA VAL A 797 36.77 -11.70 -15.08
C VAL A 797 37.83 -12.73 -15.48
N GLU A 798 39.02 -12.69 -14.88
CA GLU A 798 40.11 -13.65 -15.11
C GLU A 798 39.70 -15.09 -14.81
N GLU A 799 39.12 -15.33 -13.62
CA GLU A 799 38.75 -16.66 -13.15
C GLU A 799 37.35 -17.10 -13.61
N ARG A 800 36.61 -16.22 -14.27
CA ARG A 800 35.27 -16.48 -14.85
C ARG A 800 34.23 -16.93 -13.81
N CYS A 801 34.37 -16.50 -12.57
CA CYS A 801 33.41 -16.76 -11.49
C CYS A 801 32.27 -15.71 -11.50
N TRP A 802 31.19 -15.97 -10.76
CA TRP A 802 30.16 -14.95 -10.51
C TRP A 802 30.51 -14.13 -9.27
N LEU A 803 30.26 -12.82 -9.33
CA LEU A 803 30.36 -11.91 -8.19
C LEU A 803 28.96 -11.59 -7.69
N VAL A 804 28.64 -11.97 -6.46
CA VAL A 804 27.43 -11.53 -5.75
C VAL A 804 27.77 -10.32 -4.91
N SER A 805 27.29 -9.15 -5.33
CA SER A 805 27.42 -7.87 -4.63
C SER A 805 26.14 -7.61 -3.85
N ASP A 806 26.14 -7.88 -2.55
CA ASP A 806 25.05 -7.48 -1.65
C ASP A 806 25.17 -5.99 -1.33
N GLU A 807 24.36 -5.18 -2.03
CA GLU A 807 24.30 -3.73 -1.91
C GLU A 807 23.03 -3.27 -1.18
N ILE A 808 22.47 -4.10 -0.28
CA ILE A 808 21.28 -3.72 0.49
C ILE A 808 21.46 -2.45 1.35
N PHE A 809 22.70 -2.03 1.59
CA PHE A 809 23.09 -0.79 2.29
C PHE A 809 23.71 0.27 1.36
N GLY A 810 23.69 0.10 0.04
CA GLY A 810 24.50 0.88 -0.92
C GLY A 810 24.33 2.39 -0.78
N LEU A 811 23.11 2.87 -0.56
CA LEU A 811 22.76 4.27 -0.35
C LEU A 811 22.83 4.70 1.12
N VAL A 812 23.21 3.86 2.08
CA VAL A 812 23.42 4.25 3.48
C VAL A 812 24.87 4.70 3.65
N ASN A 813 25.20 5.86 3.07
CA ASN A 813 26.53 6.45 3.11
C ASN A 813 26.59 7.52 4.20
N LEU A 814 27.41 7.29 5.24
CA LEU A 814 27.48 8.14 6.43
C LEU A 814 28.62 9.17 6.33
N SER A 815 29.67 8.86 5.57
CA SER A 815 30.76 9.81 5.28
C SER A 815 30.32 10.90 4.30
N HIS A 816 29.39 10.59 3.40
CA HIS A 816 28.80 11.54 2.45
C HIS A 816 27.27 11.47 2.48
N PRO A 817 26.61 12.15 3.43
CA PRO A 817 25.16 12.04 3.62
C PRO A 817 24.33 12.49 2.42
N THR A 818 24.89 13.32 1.53
CA THR A 818 24.23 13.80 0.31
C THR A 818 24.57 12.94 -0.92
N ALA A 819 25.27 11.81 -0.78
CA ALA A 819 25.63 10.96 -1.91
C ALA A 819 24.40 10.36 -2.59
N GLU A 820 24.25 10.57 -3.89
CA GLU A 820 23.14 10.02 -4.67
C GLU A 820 23.52 8.74 -5.42
N THR A 821 24.82 8.44 -5.50
CA THR A 821 25.37 7.32 -6.24
C THR A 821 26.13 6.36 -5.34
N VAL A 822 26.21 5.10 -5.77
CA VAL A 822 26.97 4.02 -5.14
C VAL A 822 28.07 3.59 -6.11
N HIS A 823 29.32 3.57 -5.64
CA HIS A 823 30.41 2.96 -6.38
C HIS A 823 30.38 1.45 -6.14
N GLY A 824 30.13 0.66 -7.18
CA GLY A 824 30.05 -0.79 -7.11
C GLY A 824 30.74 -1.48 -8.29
N PRO A 825 30.97 -2.80 -8.21
CA PRO A 825 31.70 -3.56 -9.23
C PRO A 825 31.11 -3.42 -10.64
N VAL A 826 29.78 -3.33 -10.74
CA VAL A 826 29.09 -3.23 -12.04
C VAL A 826 29.34 -1.90 -12.75
N GLY A 827 29.67 -0.83 -12.01
CA GLY A 827 30.06 0.47 -12.57
C GLY A 827 31.45 0.45 -13.21
N LEU A 828 32.22 -0.62 -13.05
CA LEU A 828 33.58 -0.75 -13.57
C LEU A 828 33.65 -1.33 -14.99
N GLU A 829 32.53 -1.52 -15.70
CA GLU A 829 32.52 -2.10 -17.05
C GLU A 829 33.48 -1.40 -18.03
N ALA A 830 33.63 -0.08 -17.93
CA ALA A 830 34.56 0.68 -18.76
C ALA A 830 36.05 0.44 -18.39
N THR A 831 36.34 0.14 -17.12
CA THR A 831 37.69 -0.08 -16.59
C THR A 831 38.11 -1.55 -16.69
N VAL A 832 37.17 -2.47 -16.45
CA VAL A 832 37.35 -3.92 -16.47
C VAL A 832 36.23 -4.54 -17.33
N PRO A 833 36.39 -4.57 -18.66
CA PRO A 833 35.36 -5.10 -19.57
C PRO A 833 34.99 -6.56 -19.25
N GLY A 834 33.67 -6.84 -19.22
CA GLY A 834 33.12 -8.16 -18.93
C GLY A 834 32.64 -8.38 -17.49
N ILE A 835 32.96 -7.48 -16.55
CA ILE A 835 32.53 -7.61 -15.15
C ILE A 835 31.00 -7.60 -14.99
N GLY A 836 30.29 -6.82 -15.80
CA GLY A 836 28.84 -6.71 -15.72
C GLY A 836 28.11 -7.98 -16.13
N ALA A 837 28.71 -8.83 -16.97
CA ALA A 837 28.16 -10.15 -17.32
C ALA A 837 28.35 -11.19 -16.20
N ARG A 838 29.19 -10.89 -15.21
CA ARG A 838 29.52 -11.78 -14.09
C ARG A 838 29.00 -11.30 -12.74
N THR A 839 28.46 -10.09 -12.68
CA THR A 839 27.98 -9.50 -11.43
C THR A 839 26.48 -9.73 -11.26
N VAL A 840 26.11 -10.14 -10.05
CA VAL A 840 24.75 -10.16 -9.52
C VAL A 840 24.69 -9.08 -8.44
N VAL A 841 23.84 -8.09 -8.62
CA VAL A 841 23.62 -7.03 -7.63
C VAL A 841 22.33 -7.33 -6.87
N LEU A 842 22.39 -7.32 -5.54
CA LEU A 842 21.24 -7.47 -4.67
C LEU A 842 20.94 -6.17 -3.94
N GLY A 843 19.65 -5.85 -3.80
CA GLY A 843 19.20 -4.72 -3.00
C GLY A 843 17.70 -4.76 -2.74
N GLY A 844 17.15 -3.72 -2.14
CA GLY A 844 15.74 -3.69 -1.76
C GLY A 844 15.39 -2.55 -0.83
N LEU A 845 14.20 -2.61 -0.23
CA LEU A 845 13.67 -1.53 0.61
C LEU A 845 14.11 -1.58 2.07
N SER A 846 14.66 -2.71 2.49
CA SER A 846 14.80 -3.08 3.89
C SER A 846 15.68 -2.16 4.75
N LYS A 847 16.73 -1.56 4.18
CA LYS A 847 17.74 -0.81 4.95
C LYS A 847 17.87 0.63 4.48
N GLU A 848 18.06 0.86 3.18
CA GLU A 848 18.15 2.22 2.59
C GLU A 848 16.87 3.04 2.77
N PHE A 849 15.71 2.39 2.86
CA PHE A 849 14.39 3.03 2.91
C PHE A 849 13.59 2.66 4.16
N ALA A 850 14.23 2.07 5.17
CA ALA A 850 13.63 1.72 6.47
C ALA A 850 12.30 0.92 6.39
N ALA A 851 12.13 0.14 5.32
CA ALA A 851 10.88 -0.58 5.05
C ALA A 851 11.09 -2.11 5.07
N GLY A 852 11.73 -2.58 6.14
CA GLY A 852 12.03 -3.99 6.38
C GLY A 852 10.81 -4.90 6.31
N GLY A 853 9.73 -4.50 6.99
CA GLY A 853 8.49 -5.24 7.11
C GLY A 853 7.67 -5.40 5.81
N LEU A 854 8.00 -4.64 4.75
CA LEU A 854 7.35 -4.79 3.44
C LEU A 854 7.85 -6.00 2.65
N ARG A 855 9.05 -6.49 2.96
CA ARG A 855 9.66 -7.63 2.27
C ARG A 855 9.78 -7.39 0.75
N VAL A 856 10.57 -6.40 0.34
CA VAL A 856 10.87 -6.15 -1.08
C VAL A 856 12.36 -6.28 -1.31
N GLY A 857 12.75 -7.22 -2.16
CA GLY A 857 14.11 -7.39 -2.65
C GLY A 857 14.15 -7.54 -4.17
N TRP A 858 15.27 -7.17 -4.76
CA TRP A 858 15.55 -7.34 -6.17
C TRP A 858 16.97 -7.89 -6.38
N MET A 859 17.12 -8.68 -7.43
CA MET A 859 18.37 -9.19 -7.96
C MET A 859 18.50 -8.70 -9.40
N ALA A 860 19.59 -8.02 -9.73
CA ALA A 860 19.88 -7.54 -11.08
C ALA A 860 21.13 -8.22 -11.64
N THR A 861 21.04 -8.83 -12.82
CA THR A 861 22.19 -9.41 -13.52
C THR A 861 21.98 -9.44 -15.03
N ARG A 862 23.06 -9.22 -15.79
CA ARG A 862 23.04 -9.33 -17.26
C ARG A 862 23.05 -10.78 -17.74
N ASP A 863 23.31 -11.73 -16.86
CA ASP A 863 23.23 -13.16 -17.15
C ASP A 863 21.76 -13.62 -17.15
N ARG A 864 21.12 -13.54 -18.33
CA ARG A 864 19.71 -13.93 -18.49
C ARG A 864 19.44 -15.40 -18.18
N ALA A 865 20.42 -16.28 -18.38
CA ALA A 865 20.28 -17.70 -18.06
C ALA A 865 20.21 -17.88 -16.54
N LEU A 866 21.05 -17.16 -15.79
CA LEU A 866 21.00 -17.15 -14.34
C LEU A 866 19.69 -16.54 -13.82
N THR A 867 19.23 -15.42 -14.39
CA THR A 867 17.95 -14.80 -14.04
C THR A 867 16.78 -15.77 -14.20
N GLU A 868 16.72 -16.46 -15.33
CA GLU A 868 15.68 -17.46 -15.62
C GLU A 868 15.79 -18.66 -14.68
N ALA A 869 17.00 -19.17 -14.44
CA ALA A 869 17.22 -20.26 -13.51
C ALA A 869 16.75 -19.92 -12.09
N VAL A 870 17.00 -18.70 -11.60
CA VAL A 870 16.49 -18.24 -10.30
C VAL A 870 14.97 -18.15 -10.30
N LYS A 871 14.33 -17.60 -11.33
CA LYS A 871 12.86 -17.54 -11.43
C LYS A 871 12.22 -18.93 -11.37
N GLN A 872 12.82 -19.92 -12.04
CA GLN A 872 12.36 -21.32 -12.05
C GLN A 872 12.45 -22.02 -10.69
N THR A 873 13.22 -21.48 -9.74
CA THR A 873 13.26 -22.02 -8.37
C THR A 873 12.11 -21.51 -7.49
N SER A 874 11.27 -20.59 -8.00
CA SER A 874 10.16 -19.93 -7.27
C SER A 874 10.62 -19.26 -5.96
N PRO A 875 11.29 -18.08 -6.02
CA PRO A 875 11.82 -17.37 -4.84
C PRO A 875 10.75 -16.74 -3.92
N GLY A 876 9.47 -17.08 -4.12
CA GLY A 876 8.32 -16.57 -3.39
C GLY A 876 7.56 -15.48 -4.13
N VAL A 877 6.30 -15.28 -3.73
CA VAL A 877 5.41 -14.27 -4.33
C VAL A 877 5.62 -12.91 -3.69
N LEU A 878 5.85 -11.88 -4.51
CA LEU A 878 5.83 -10.49 -4.05
C LEU A 878 4.42 -9.92 -4.21
N HIS A 879 3.78 -9.56 -3.09
CA HIS A 879 2.41 -9.03 -3.09
C HIS A 879 2.27 -7.75 -3.93
N LEU A 880 1.18 -7.64 -4.68
CA LEU A 880 0.84 -6.56 -5.60
C LEU A 880 0.83 -5.19 -4.92
N ALA A 881 0.22 -5.09 -3.73
CA ALA A 881 0.17 -3.83 -2.99
C ALA A 881 1.59 -3.35 -2.60
N THR A 882 2.41 -4.26 -2.11
CA THR A 882 3.81 -4.01 -1.77
C THR A 882 4.63 -3.64 -3.02
N ALA A 883 4.44 -4.35 -4.12
CA ALA A 883 5.14 -4.11 -5.38
C ALA A 883 4.80 -2.73 -5.97
N ARG A 884 3.51 -2.34 -5.95
CA ARG A 884 3.05 -1.01 -6.38
C ARG A 884 3.60 0.12 -5.50
N ALA A 885 3.61 -0.08 -4.17
CA ALA A 885 4.20 0.88 -3.24
C ALA A 885 5.71 1.08 -3.51
N ALA A 886 6.44 -0.02 -3.70
CA ALA A 886 7.86 0.01 -4.07
C ALA A 886 8.08 0.68 -5.44
N ALA A 887 7.21 0.40 -6.42
CA ALA A 887 7.31 1.02 -7.74
C ALA A 887 7.08 2.53 -7.65
N ARG A 888 6.13 3.01 -6.84
CA ARG A 888 5.91 4.44 -6.59
C ARG A 888 7.17 5.11 -6.03
N LEU A 889 7.91 4.45 -5.13
CA LEU A 889 9.18 4.96 -4.61
C LEU A 889 10.27 5.00 -5.70
N TYR A 890 10.54 3.88 -6.38
CA TYR A 890 11.66 3.79 -7.32
C TYR A 890 11.43 4.61 -8.60
N VAL A 891 10.19 4.76 -9.05
CA VAL A 891 9.86 5.57 -10.25
C VAL A 891 10.17 7.06 -10.05
N ALA A 892 10.45 7.51 -8.82
CA ALA A 892 10.98 8.85 -8.56
C ALA A 892 12.27 9.15 -9.35
N TYR A 893 13.04 8.11 -9.73
CA TYR A 893 14.25 8.23 -10.54
C TYR A 893 13.98 8.12 -12.05
N ALA A 894 12.74 7.88 -12.48
CA ALA A 894 12.42 7.72 -13.89
C ALA A 894 12.51 9.04 -14.65
N ARG A 895 13.08 8.99 -15.85
CA ARG A 895 13.22 10.12 -16.77
C ARG A 895 12.41 9.91 -18.05
N GLY A 896 11.87 11.00 -18.59
CA GLY A 896 11.23 11.02 -19.89
C GLY A 896 12.25 10.96 -21.04
N PRO A 897 11.78 10.86 -22.30
CA PRO A 897 12.65 10.88 -23.49
C PRO A 897 13.50 12.15 -23.63
N ASP A 898 13.08 13.25 -22.99
CA ASP A 898 13.81 14.52 -22.95
C ASP A 898 14.87 14.59 -21.83
N GLY A 899 15.06 13.49 -21.08
CA GLY A 899 16.02 13.39 -19.97
C GLY A 899 15.55 14.05 -18.67
N LYS A 900 14.35 14.63 -18.60
CA LYS A 900 13.82 15.23 -17.38
C LYS A 900 13.18 14.18 -16.48
N LEU A 901 13.25 14.39 -15.17
CA LEU A 901 12.55 13.55 -14.20
C LEU A 901 11.05 13.62 -14.45
N LEU A 902 10.39 12.45 -14.47
CA LEU A 902 8.94 12.36 -14.63
C LEU A 902 8.20 12.80 -13.35
N TYR A 903 8.84 12.62 -12.18
CA TYR A 903 8.26 12.91 -10.86
C TYR A 903 9.22 13.75 -10.01
N PRO A 904 9.48 15.03 -10.38
CA PRO A 904 10.51 15.85 -9.73
C PRO A 904 10.26 16.10 -8.24
N GLU A 905 9.01 16.33 -7.84
CA GLU A 905 8.62 16.54 -6.43
C GLU A 905 8.85 15.27 -5.59
N ARG A 906 8.47 14.11 -6.14
CA ARG A 906 8.69 12.81 -5.50
C ARG A 906 10.18 12.51 -5.35
N HIS A 907 10.97 12.80 -6.38
CA HIS A 907 12.42 12.67 -6.32
C HIS A 907 13.02 13.58 -5.25
N GLN A 908 12.58 14.85 -5.19
CA GLN A 908 13.03 15.79 -4.17
C GLN A 908 12.72 15.30 -2.76
N ALA A 909 11.49 14.88 -2.47
CA ALA A 909 11.11 14.34 -1.17
C ALA A 909 11.98 13.12 -0.77
N LEU A 910 12.29 12.25 -1.74
CA LEU A 910 13.15 11.09 -1.48
C LEU A 910 14.61 11.48 -1.21
N ARG A 911 15.16 12.46 -1.93
CA ARG A 911 16.51 12.99 -1.68
C ARG A 911 16.61 13.61 -0.29
N GLU A 912 15.63 14.42 0.09
CA GLU A 912 15.56 15.06 1.40
C GLU A 912 15.48 14.03 2.53
N PHE A 913 14.64 13.01 2.36
CA PHE A 913 14.55 11.87 3.26
C PHE A 913 15.91 11.16 3.43
N LEU A 914 16.55 10.75 2.33
CA LEU A 914 17.83 10.03 2.37
C LEU A 914 18.92 10.87 3.05
N ALA A 915 19.02 12.15 2.71
CA ALA A 915 19.99 13.06 3.31
C ALA A 915 19.76 13.28 4.81
N HIS A 916 18.50 13.38 5.25
CA HIS A 916 18.16 13.48 6.66
C HIS A 916 18.51 12.18 7.41
N MET A 917 18.04 11.03 6.91
CA MET A 917 18.28 9.72 7.51
C MET A 917 19.78 9.41 7.66
N ARG A 918 20.59 9.67 6.63
CA ARG A 918 22.04 9.43 6.70
C ARG A 918 22.75 10.34 7.70
N ARG A 919 22.32 11.61 7.84
CA ARG A 919 22.89 12.52 8.86
C ARG A 919 22.57 12.04 10.26
N ASP A 920 21.31 11.68 10.53
CA ASP A 920 20.92 11.14 11.84
C ASP A 920 21.67 9.84 12.15
N LEU A 921 21.79 8.93 11.19
CA LEU A 921 22.58 7.71 11.34
C LEU A 921 24.08 7.99 11.57
N ALA A 922 24.66 8.98 10.91
CA ALA A 922 26.06 9.36 11.12
C ALA A 922 26.29 9.91 12.53
N GLU A 923 25.37 10.74 13.04
CA GLU A 923 25.40 11.24 14.43
C GLU A 923 25.24 10.10 15.44
N LYS A 924 24.26 9.21 15.22
CA LYS A 924 24.03 8.02 16.06
C LYS A 924 25.22 7.08 16.07
N ARG A 925 25.88 6.89 14.92
CA ARG A 925 27.14 6.14 14.83
C ARG A 925 28.22 6.77 15.71
N ALA A 926 28.39 8.10 15.66
CA ALA A 926 29.36 8.79 16.50
C ALA A 926 29.03 8.63 18.00
N LEU A 927 27.76 8.75 18.38
CA LEU A 927 27.32 8.56 19.76
C LEU A 927 27.63 7.17 20.31
N LEU A 928 27.35 6.12 19.53
CA LEU A 928 27.64 4.74 19.96
C LEU A 928 29.15 4.46 20.00
N ALA A 929 29.91 5.02 19.05
CA ALA A 929 31.37 4.89 19.02
C ALA A 929 32.04 5.37 20.31
N GLU A 930 31.54 6.43 20.96
CA GLU A 930 32.06 6.92 22.24
C GLU A 930 31.96 5.92 23.41
N ALA A 931 31.09 4.92 23.30
CA ALA A 931 30.87 3.92 24.35
C ALA A 931 31.63 2.61 24.13
N LEU A 932 32.26 2.44 22.98
CA LEU A 932 32.99 1.24 22.59
C LEU A 932 34.50 1.54 22.50
N PRO A 933 35.37 0.52 22.56
CA PRO A 933 36.80 0.69 22.30
C PRO A 933 37.08 1.40 20.97
N GLU A 934 38.10 2.27 20.97
CA GLU A 934 38.56 2.97 19.75
C GLU A 934 39.25 2.03 18.74
N ASP A 935 39.72 0.87 19.22
CA ASP A 935 40.44 -0.13 18.43
C ASP A 935 39.57 -0.63 17.27
N GLY A 936 40.00 -0.38 16.03
CA GLY A 936 39.29 -0.82 14.83
C GLY A 936 38.14 0.08 14.36
N LEU A 937 37.88 1.22 15.01
CA LEU A 937 36.87 2.20 14.56
C LEU A 937 37.35 3.06 13.37
N GLY A 938 38.67 3.20 13.19
CA GLY A 938 39.32 4.04 12.17
C GLY A 938 39.86 3.29 10.95
N GLU A 939 39.56 2.00 10.78
CA GLU A 939 40.06 1.16 9.68
C GLU A 939 39.39 1.46 8.31
N THR A 940 38.61 2.55 8.17
CA THR A 940 37.73 2.75 7.02
C THR A 940 37.95 4.10 6.33
N VAL A 941 38.04 4.07 4.99
CA VAL A 941 38.09 5.28 4.14
C VAL A 941 36.71 5.94 4.09
N GLN A 942 35.66 5.13 4.04
CA GLN A 942 34.27 5.58 3.93
C GLN A 942 33.35 4.65 4.73
N ALA A 943 32.49 5.23 5.57
CA ALA A 943 31.57 4.51 6.45
C ALA A 943 30.14 4.46 5.89
N GLY A 944 29.48 3.33 6.08
CA GLY A 944 28.10 3.08 5.66
C GLY A 944 27.39 2.00 6.46
N GLY A 945 26.13 1.73 6.10
CA GLY A 945 25.28 0.76 6.79
C GLY A 945 24.77 1.24 8.15
N LEU A 946 24.42 0.29 9.02
CA LEU A 946 23.75 0.54 10.31
C LEU A 946 24.58 0.08 11.52
N PHE A 947 25.84 -0.30 11.29
CA PHE A 947 26.62 -1.10 12.23
C PHE A 947 27.97 -0.48 12.57
N LEU A 948 28.47 -0.85 13.75
CA LEU A 948 29.84 -0.68 14.19
C LEU A 948 30.36 -2.04 14.63
N ALA A 949 31.59 -2.38 14.21
CA ALA A 949 32.24 -3.60 14.63
C ALA A 949 33.67 -3.37 15.17
N PRO A 950 33.84 -2.66 16.30
CA PRO A 950 35.17 -2.43 16.87
C PRO A 950 35.82 -3.73 17.34
N ARG A 951 37.15 -3.72 17.41
CA ARG A 951 37.92 -4.75 18.10
C ARG A 951 37.82 -4.48 19.60
N MET A 952 37.59 -5.52 20.39
CA MET A 952 37.38 -5.42 21.83
C MET A 952 38.66 -5.67 22.63
N THR A 953 39.82 -5.48 22.01
CA THR A 953 41.15 -5.78 22.55
C THR A 953 41.44 -5.09 23.87
N SER A 954 40.95 -3.87 24.07
CA SER A 954 41.12 -3.15 25.34
C SER A 954 40.23 -3.65 26.47
N TRP A 955 39.14 -4.37 26.18
CA TRP A 955 38.22 -4.96 27.17
C TRP A 955 38.54 -6.43 27.44
N LEU A 956 38.94 -7.18 26.42
CA LEU A 956 39.32 -8.59 26.54
C LEU A 956 40.45 -8.76 27.55
N GLY A 957 40.28 -9.73 28.45
CA GLY A 957 41.22 -10.02 29.53
C GLY A 957 41.02 -9.19 30.80
N ARG A 958 40.24 -8.10 30.77
CA ARG A 958 39.85 -7.34 31.98
C ARG A 958 38.81 -8.09 32.80
N GLU A 959 38.62 -7.66 34.04
CA GLU A 959 37.68 -8.27 34.99
C GLU A 959 36.58 -7.29 35.43
N VAL A 960 35.36 -7.81 35.61
CA VAL A 960 34.23 -7.12 36.25
C VAL A 960 33.55 -8.08 37.22
N ASP A 961 33.35 -7.66 38.46
CA ASP A 961 32.67 -8.43 39.51
C ASP A 961 33.15 -9.90 39.64
N GLY A 962 34.47 -10.13 39.51
CA GLY A 962 35.08 -11.47 39.60
C GLY A 962 35.06 -12.27 38.29
N VAL A 963 34.49 -11.74 37.21
CA VAL A 963 34.37 -12.40 35.90
C VAL A 963 35.34 -11.77 34.91
N LYS A 964 36.25 -12.60 34.37
CA LYS A 964 37.17 -12.20 33.31
C LYS A 964 36.46 -12.18 31.95
N LEU A 965 36.63 -11.11 31.19
CA LEU A 965 36.08 -10.97 29.85
C LEU A 965 36.88 -11.79 28.83
N THR A 966 36.22 -12.71 28.13
CA THR A 966 36.75 -13.53 27.05
C THR A 966 35.95 -13.32 25.77
N ARG A 967 36.43 -13.84 24.65
CA ARG A 967 35.74 -13.71 23.34
C ARG A 967 34.34 -14.35 23.38
N GLU A 968 34.21 -15.41 24.17
CA GLU A 968 33.01 -16.25 24.26
C GLU A 968 31.96 -15.64 25.21
N ASN A 969 32.37 -15.05 26.32
CA ASN A 969 31.44 -14.54 27.34
C ASN A 969 31.11 -13.04 27.22
N LEU A 970 31.89 -12.27 26.45
CA LEU A 970 31.80 -10.81 26.44
C LEU A 970 30.38 -10.28 26.20
N PRO A 971 29.61 -10.70 25.17
CA PRO A 971 28.26 -10.19 24.97
C PRO A 971 27.29 -10.54 26.10
N ALA A 972 27.42 -11.74 26.67
CA ALA A 972 26.59 -12.19 27.79
C ALA A 972 26.86 -11.36 29.05
N VAL A 973 28.15 -11.18 29.40
CA VAL A 973 28.54 -10.37 30.56
C VAL A 973 28.11 -8.91 30.38
N VAL A 974 28.26 -8.34 29.18
CA VAL A 974 27.75 -6.99 28.88
C VAL A 974 26.25 -6.92 29.10
N TYR A 975 25.46 -7.85 28.56
CA TYR A 975 24.01 -7.89 28.75
C TYR A 975 23.62 -7.99 30.24
N GLU A 976 24.26 -8.88 31.00
CA GLU A 976 23.96 -9.06 32.44
C GLU A 976 24.15 -7.77 33.25
N HIS A 977 25.13 -6.93 32.88
CA HIS A 977 25.45 -5.70 33.62
C HIS A 977 24.78 -4.45 33.08
N THR A 978 24.27 -4.48 31.84
CA THR A 978 23.80 -3.27 31.14
C THR A 978 22.42 -3.41 30.51
N HIS A 979 21.90 -4.62 30.40
CA HIS A 979 20.72 -4.95 29.59
C HIS A 979 20.88 -4.56 28.10
N VAL A 980 22.11 -4.28 27.63
CA VAL A 980 22.40 -3.99 26.23
C VAL A 980 22.86 -5.27 25.54
N VAL A 981 22.22 -5.60 24.41
CA VAL A 981 22.51 -6.80 23.63
C VAL A 981 23.42 -6.46 22.46
N LEU A 982 24.50 -7.23 22.30
CA LEU A 982 25.48 -7.13 21.22
C LEU A 982 25.64 -8.48 20.52
N ASN A 983 26.04 -8.49 19.24
CA ASN A 983 26.46 -9.74 18.60
C ASN A 983 27.93 -10.04 18.93
N SER A 984 28.24 -11.33 19.10
CA SER A 984 29.62 -11.79 19.30
C SER A 984 30.46 -11.62 18.03
N GLY A 985 31.78 -11.64 18.21
CA GLY A 985 32.74 -11.67 17.11
C GLY A 985 32.66 -12.96 16.31
N GLU A 986 32.42 -14.10 16.98
CA GLU A 986 32.20 -15.39 16.33
C GLU A 986 30.98 -15.39 15.40
N TRP A 987 29.92 -14.67 15.76
CA TRP A 987 28.75 -14.46 14.91
C TRP A 987 29.12 -13.75 13.60
N CYS A 988 30.08 -12.82 13.64
CA CYS A 988 30.56 -12.07 12.47
C CYS A 988 31.70 -12.76 11.70
N GLY A 989 32.24 -13.85 12.27
CA GLY A 989 33.46 -14.46 11.78
C GLY A 989 34.76 -13.73 12.15
N GLU A 990 34.80 -12.85 13.14
CA GLU A 990 36.04 -12.30 13.69
C GLU A 990 35.97 -12.25 15.22
N PRO A 991 36.55 -13.25 15.94
CA PRO A 991 36.33 -13.41 17.39
C PRO A 991 36.72 -12.22 18.26
N ASP A 992 37.62 -11.36 17.80
CA ASP A 992 38.07 -10.18 18.55
C ASP A 992 37.12 -8.97 18.41
N ARG A 993 36.06 -9.06 17.60
CA ARG A 993 35.09 -7.97 17.39
C ARG A 993 33.79 -8.20 18.14
N VAL A 994 32.97 -7.16 18.23
CA VAL A 994 31.52 -7.25 18.50
C VAL A 994 30.80 -6.43 17.47
N ARG A 995 29.60 -6.82 17.05
CA ARG A 995 28.76 -5.99 16.18
C ARG A 995 27.64 -5.34 16.97
N ALA A 996 27.54 -4.03 16.85
CA ALA A 996 26.49 -3.20 17.43
C ALA A 996 25.79 -2.38 16.33
N VAL A 997 24.48 -2.21 16.48
CA VAL A 997 23.59 -1.46 15.59
C VAL A 997 23.24 -0.13 16.26
N PHE A 998 23.23 0.96 15.50
CA PHE A 998 22.89 2.29 16.03
C PHE A 998 21.59 2.88 15.46
N SER A 999 20.91 2.16 14.56
CA SER A 999 19.70 2.62 13.85
C SER A 999 18.40 2.44 14.65
N ILE A 1000 18.47 2.68 15.96
CA ILE A 1000 17.34 2.67 16.90
C ILE A 1000 16.96 4.12 17.30
N PRO A 1001 15.89 4.35 18.09
CA PRO A 1001 15.53 5.69 18.57
C PRO A 1001 16.68 6.33 19.35
N ARG A 1002 16.90 7.63 19.15
CA ARG A 1002 18.06 8.35 19.71
C ARG A 1002 18.10 8.25 21.24
N GLU A 1003 16.97 8.46 21.90
CA GLU A 1003 16.86 8.39 23.35
C GLU A 1003 17.28 7.02 23.90
N THR A 1004 16.84 5.94 23.23
CA THR A 1004 17.22 4.56 23.58
C THR A 1004 18.71 4.32 23.33
N LEU A 1005 19.28 4.86 22.25
CA LEU A 1005 20.70 4.77 21.96
C LEU A 1005 21.56 5.50 23.00
N GLU A 1006 21.13 6.69 23.45
CA GLU A 1006 21.80 7.45 24.51
C GLU A 1006 21.80 6.68 25.84
N GLN A 1007 20.69 6.02 26.18
CA GLN A 1007 20.64 5.14 27.34
C GLN A 1007 21.63 3.98 27.21
N ALA A 1008 21.68 3.30 26.06
CA ALA A 1008 22.65 2.24 25.83
C ALA A 1008 24.09 2.74 25.94
N ARG A 1009 24.39 3.92 25.36
CA ARG A 1009 25.69 4.58 25.45
C ARG A 1009 26.11 4.79 26.91
N GLU A 1010 25.24 5.36 27.74
CA GLU A 1010 25.57 5.61 29.15
C GLU A 1010 25.78 4.32 29.94
N ARG A 1011 24.96 3.29 29.70
CA ARG A 1011 25.12 1.98 30.36
C ARG A 1011 26.44 1.30 29.97
N LEU A 1012 26.81 1.34 28.69
CA LEU A 1012 28.08 0.82 28.20
C LEU A 1012 29.29 1.61 28.74
N LYS A 1013 29.22 2.95 28.79
CA LYS A 1013 30.28 3.78 29.41
C LYS A 1013 30.43 3.49 30.90
N ALA A 1014 29.32 3.29 31.62
CA ALA A 1014 29.35 2.93 33.03
C ALA A 1014 29.97 1.54 33.23
N PHE A 1015 29.65 0.56 32.38
CA PHE A 1015 30.26 -0.76 32.38
C PHE A 1015 31.78 -0.68 32.13
N ALA A 1016 32.21 0.07 31.12
CA ALA A 1016 33.63 0.24 30.80
C ALA A 1016 34.46 0.80 31.98
N ARG A 1017 33.88 1.73 32.78
CA ARG A 1017 34.54 2.27 33.99
C ARG A 1017 34.70 1.25 35.12
N LYS A 1018 33.90 0.17 35.13
CA LYS A 1018 34.00 -0.90 36.15
C LYS A 1018 35.12 -1.91 35.83
N LEU A 1019 35.59 -1.97 34.59
CA LEU A 1019 36.59 -2.94 34.14
C LEU A 1019 37.95 -2.70 34.82
N ARG A 1020 38.47 -3.73 35.49
CA ARG A 1020 39.77 -3.73 36.17
C ARG A 1020 40.81 -4.50 35.35
N GLY A 1021 42.07 -4.06 35.42
CA GLY A 1021 43.19 -4.63 34.69
C GLY A 1021 43.80 -5.87 35.35
#